data_AF-A0A7L0FD26-F1
#
_entry.id   AF-A0A7L0FD26-F1
#
_cell.length_a   1.000
_cell.length_b   1.000
_cell.length_c   1.000
_cell.angle_alpha   90.00
_cell.angle_beta   90.00
_cell.angle_gamma   90.00
#
_symmetry.space_group_name_H-M   'P 1'
#
loop_
_entity.id
_entity.type
_entity.pdbx_description
1 polymer ?
#
loop_
_entity_poly.entity_id
_entity_poly.type
_entity_poly.pdbx_seq_one_letter_code
_entity_poly.pdbx_strand_id
1 'polypeptide(L)'
;LLFFNRCHITTLFENDRHFSHLSTLEREMAFRTEMGLYYSYFKIIIEAPSFWNGVWAIMNDRLTEYPLVINTLQRFNLYPEVVLAGWYRIYTATMDFLGVPTKTCWTVNRGKGLSPVESCEGLGDPASFYVAVIFLLNGLMMSLFFIYGTYLSGSRLGGLVTVMCFFFNHGECTRVMWTPPLRESFSYPFLVLQMLLLTYILRIPNINTGSLIALCVSNIFFMLPWQFAQFVLLTQIASLFAVCIMGYIDSCKLQKILSAHMVSLVVCFVLMFGNSMLLTSYYAASLVVIWGILELSPKILKSSRGEVYLWVIEGCAWLFGTVTLKYLTSFVFGIADDAHIGNILKSKFIGYKDFDTLMYTCAAEFDFMEKETPVRYTKTLLLPVVLVVFGVIIKRAQMKSMQMLYFCVLGLFVVFILQLVYHALQLLAYSVLAILIMRLKLFLTPHLCVMASLLCSKQLFGWLFCKIQPKTLVFAILALMAIEGSANLQTQWNIMGEFSNLPQEELLEWIKVNTRQDAVFAGAMPTMASVKLSTLRPIVNHPHYEDAGLRARTKVVYSMYSRKPAKEVKRELIKLGVNYYILEESLCVSRKKPGCSMPEIWDVEDPANSGKIPLCTLMSKDSRPYFITVFENSNYRVLKIPKE
;
A
#
# COMPACT_ATOMS: atom_id res chain seq x y z
N LEU A 1 3.68 -20.22 14.07
CA LEU A 1 2.91 -19.14 13.40
C LEU A 1 3.63 -18.60 12.18
N LEU A 2 4.87 -18.12 12.32
CA LEU A 2 5.68 -17.64 11.18
C LEU A 2 5.76 -18.64 10.02
N PHE A 3 6.22 -19.87 10.26
CA PHE A 3 6.30 -20.91 9.23
C PHE A 3 4.94 -21.28 8.65
N PHE A 4 3.92 -21.43 9.52
CA PHE A 4 2.56 -21.79 9.09
C PHE A 4 1.97 -20.74 8.13
N ASN A 5 2.06 -19.45 8.46
CA ASN A 5 1.56 -18.39 7.60
C ASN A 5 2.34 -18.29 6.28
N ARG A 6 3.67 -18.48 6.34
CA ARG A 6 4.51 -18.55 5.14
C ARG A 6 4.05 -19.69 4.23
N CYS A 7 3.89 -20.91 4.75
CA CYS A 7 3.43 -22.05 3.96
C CYS A 7 2.03 -21.79 3.39
N HIS A 8 1.10 -21.27 4.20
CA HIS A 8 -0.25 -20.93 3.75
C HIS A 8 -0.26 -19.95 2.57
N ILE A 9 0.47 -18.84 2.67
CA ILE A 9 0.56 -17.85 1.59
C ILE A 9 1.26 -18.43 0.36
N THR A 10 2.31 -19.23 0.55
CA THR A 10 3.04 -19.88 -0.56
C THR A 10 2.11 -20.83 -1.32
N THR A 11 1.33 -21.64 -0.62
CA THR A 11 0.33 -22.54 -1.25
C THR A 11 -0.73 -21.73 -1.99
N LEU A 12 -1.25 -20.64 -1.43
CA LEU A 12 -2.24 -19.81 -2.12
C LEU A 12 -1.68 -19.15 -3.38
N PHE A 13 -0.42 -18.68 -3.33
CA PHE A 13 0.23 -18.08 -4.49
C PHE A 13 0.50 -19.12 -5.59
N GLU A 14 0.94 -20.31 -5.20
CA GLU A 14 1.20 -21.40 -6.13
C GLU A 14 -0.08 -21.92 -6.77
N ASN A 15 -1.15 -22.05 -5.98
CA ASN A 15 -2.46 -22.47 -6.46
C ASN A 15 -3.09 -21.44 -7.43
N ASP A 16 -2.85 -20.15 -7.24
CA ASP A 16 -3.42 -19.07 -8.09
C ASP A 16 -2.68 -18.91 -9.43
N ARG A 17 -1.35 -19.06 -9.44
CA ARG A 17 -0.52 -18.70 -10.61
C ARG A 17 0.25 -19.86 -11.23
N HIS A 18 0.42 -20.95 -10.49
CA HIS A 18 1.34 -22.03 -10.83
C HIS A 18 2.77 -21.52 -11.08
N PHE A 19 3.23 -20.64 -10.18
CA PHE A 19 4.43 -19.81 -10.35
C PHE A 19 5.71 -20.63 -10.51
N SER A 20 5.78 -21.80 -9.86
CA SER A 20 6.95 -22.67 -9.91
C SER A 20 7.16 -23.27 -11.31
N HIS A 21 6.08 -23.52 -12.05
CA HIS A 21 6.10 -24.05 -13.42
C HIS A 21 6.33 -23.00 -14.52
N LEU A 22 6.21 -21.71 -14.19
CA LEU A 22 6.40 -20.62 -15.14
C LEU A 22 7.87 -20.45 -15.53
N SER A 23 8.11 -20.13 -16.80
CA SER A 23 9.42 -19.70 -17.28
C SER A 23 9.86 -18.36 -16.67
N THR A 24 11.14 -18.03 -16.83
CA THR A 24 11.70 -16.74 -16.36
C THR A 24 10.91 -15.54 -16.91
N LEU A 25 10.58 -15.54 -18.20
CA LEU A 25 9.82 -14.45 -18.83
C LEU A 25 8.37 -14.40 -18.31
N GLU A 26 7.72 -15.54 -18.15
CA GLU A 26 6.36 -15.60 -17.60
C GLU A 26 6.28 -15.13 -16.16
N ARG A 27 7.29 -15.46 -15.32
CA ARG A 27 7.38 -14.95 -13.95
C ARG A 27 7.52 -13.44 -13.91
N GLU A 28 8.32 -12.88 -14.81
CA GLU A 28 8.43 -11.43 -14.96
C GLU A 28 7.10 -10.79 -15.39
N MET A 29 6.40 -11.38 -16.37
CA MET A 29 5.09 -10.91 -16.81
C MET A 29 4.01 -11.04 -15.73
N ALA A 30 4.14 -12.02 -14.83
CA ALA A 30 3.25 -12.18 -13.70
C ALA A 30 3.36 -10.99 -12.73
N PHE A 31 4.51 -10.31 -12.68
CA PHE A 31 4.65 -9.04 -11.96
C PHE A 31 4.08 -7.87 -12.79
N ARG A 32 2.76 -7.66 -12.67
CA ARG A 32 2.05 -6.58 -13.37
C ARG A 32 2.24 -5.21 -12.70
N THR A 33 2.09 -4.15 -13.48
CA THR A 33 2.04 -2.74 -13.01
C THR A 33 3.25 -2.36 -12.12
N GLU A 34 3.00 -1.89 -10.90
CA GLU A 34 4.01 -1.46 -9.94
C GLU A 34 4.93 -2.61 -9.54
N MET A 35 4.42 -3.84 -9.47
CA MET A 35 5.19 -5.03 -9.07
C MET A 35 6.36 -5.27 -10.02
N GLY A 36 6.09 -5.22 -11.33
CA GLY A 36 7.11 -5.40 -12.36
C GLY A 36 8.12 -4.25 -12.37
N LEU A 37 7.64 -3.03 -12.14
CA LEU A 37 8.50 -1.86 -12.02
C LEU A 37 9.48 -2.00 -10.84
N TYR A 38 9.02 -2.37 -9.65
CA TYR A 38 9.90 -2.55 -8.48
C TYR A 38 10.89 -3.70 -8.68
N TYR A 39 10.41 -4.84 -9.16
CA TYR A 39 11.26 -5.99 -9.46
C TYR A 39 12.33 -5.67 -10.51
N SER A 40 12.06 -4.78 -11.48
CA SER A 40 13.06 -4.34 -12.47
C SER A 40 14.30 -3.72 -11.83
N TYR A 41 14.16 -2.97 -10.73
CA TYR A 41 15.30 -2.37 -10.04
C TYR A 41 16.10 -3.39 -9.26
N PHE A 42 15.42 -4.33 -8.58
CA PHE A 42 16.08 -5.47 -7.96
C PHE A 42 16.92 -6.24 -9.00
N LYS A 43 16.33 -6.52 -10.17
CA LYS A 43 17.00 -7.19 -11.29
C LYS A 43 18.25 -6.43 -11.79
N ILE A 44 18.16 -5.11 -11.97
CA ILE A 44 19.31 -4.28 -12.37
C ILE A 44 20.48 -4.41 -11.39
N ILE A 45 20.22 -4.45 -10.08
CA ILE A 45 21.30 -4.52 -9.06
C ILE A 45 21.95 -5.90 -9.05
N ILE A 46 21.18 -6.98 -9.19
CA ILE A 46 21.73 -8.34 -9.16
C ILE A 46 22.52 -8.66 -10.44
N GLU A 47 22.08 -8.18 -11.60
CA GLU A 47 22.72 -8.40 -12.90
C GLU A 47 23.91 -7.46 -13.16
N ALA A 48 24.01 -6.34 -12.44
CA ALA A 48 25.16 -5.45 -12.51
C ALA A 48 26.46 -6.20 -12.13
N PRO A 49 27.64 -5.78 -12.60
CA PRO A 49 28.91 -6.44 -12.27
C PRO A 49 29.24 -6.32 -10.77
N SER A 50 28.93 -5.20 -10.14
CA SER A 50 29.11 -4.98 -8.70
C SER A 50 27.85 -4.39 -8.08
N PHE A 51 27.67 -4.60 -6.77
CA PHE A 51 26.54 -4.05 -6.02
C PHE A 51 26.50 -2.52 -6.14
N TRP A 52 27.65 -1.86 -6.00
CA TRP A 52 27.75 -0.40 -6.11
C TRP A 52 27.46 0.11 -7.52
N ASN A 53 27.85 -0.61 -8.57
CA ASN A 53 27.50 -0.25 -9.94
C ASN A 53 25.99 -0.37 -10.17
N GLY A 54 25.35 -1.39 -9.60
CA GLY A 54 23.90 -1.54 -9.60
C GLY A 54 23.19 -0.40 -8.88
N VAL A 55 23.64 -0.04 -7.68
CA VAL A 55 23.10 1.09 -6.91
C VAL A 55 23.31 2.42 -7.67
N TRP A 56 24.46 2.62 -8.29
CA TRP A 56 24.73 3.81 -9.09
C TRP A 56 23.84 3.89 -10.34
N ALA A 57 23.58 2.74 -10.99
CA ALA A 57 22.71 2.66 -12.16
C ALA A 57 21.26 3.04 -11.84
N ILE A 58 20.72 2.60 -10.69
CA ILE A 58 19.36 2.99 -10.27
C ILE A 58 19.30 4.45 -9.77
N MET A 59 20.38 4.97 -9.18
CA MET A 59 20.45 6.38 -8.74
C MET A 59 20.55 7.36 -9.92
N ASN A 60 21.07 6.92 -11.06
CA ASN A 60 21.19 7.71 -12.28
C ASN A 60 20.40 7.05 -13.42
N ASP A 61 19.15 6.70 -13.15
CA ASP A 61 18.35 5.95 -14.11
C ASP A 61 17.90 6.82 -15.28
N ARG A 62 18.18 6.35 -16.49
CA ARG A 62 17.78 7.00 -17.76
C ARG A 62 16.64 6.25 -18.46
N LEU A 63 16.23 5.09 -17.94
CA LEU A 63 15.30 4.20 -18.61
C LEU A 63 13.85 4.44 -18.21
N THR A 64 13.57 4.85 -16.95
CA THR A 64 12.19 4.91 -16.45
C THR A 64 11.41 6.16 -16.87
N GLU A 65 12.08 7.32 -17.01
CA GLU A 65 11.44 8.60 -17.38
C GLU A 65 12.16 9.30 -18.56
N TYR A 66 12.56 8.54 -19.58
CA TYR A 66 13.36 9.05 -20.71
C TYR A 66 12.73 10.31 -21.34
N PRO A 67 13.48 11.40 -21.62
CA PRO A 67 14.94 11.54 -21.59
C PRO A 67 15.52 12.01 -20.24
N LEU A 68 14.69 12.12 -19.20
CA LEU A 68 15.15 12.59 -17.89
C LEU A 68 16.02 11.54 -17.20
N VAL A 69 16.94 12.02 -16.38
CA VAL A 69 17.73 11.20 -15.47
C VAL A 69 17.17 11.39 -14.07
N ILE A 70 16.69 10.31 -13.44
CA ILE A 70 16.03 10.38 -12.15
C ILE A 70 16.76 9.54 -11.10
N ASN A 71 16.74 10.04 -9.85
CA ASN A 71 17.14 9.24 -8.70
C ASN A 71 15.94 8.42 -8.22
N THR A 72 15.94 7.14 -8.60
CA THR A 72 14.83 6.24 -8.31
C THR A 72 14.71 5.89 -6.82
N LEU A 73 15.80 5.96 -6.05
CA LEU A 73 15.76 5.73 -4.59
C LEU A 73 15.00 6.83 -3.86
N GLN A 74 15.21 8.08 -4.25
CA GLN A 74 14.47 9.23 -3.73
C GLN A 74 13.01 9.18 -4.16
N ARG A 75 12.76 8.81 -5.41
CA ARG A 75 11.44 8.86 -6.05
C ARG A 75 10.50 7.75 -5.61
N PHE A 76 10.96 6.51 -5.62
CA PHE A 76 10.10 5.32 -5.52
C PHE A 76 10.27 4.53 -4.22
N ASN A 77 11.05 5.01 -3.25
CA ASN A 77 11.26 4.34 -1.97
C ASN A 77 11.84 2.90 -2.12
N LEU A 78 12.85 2.74 -3.00
CA LEU A 78 13.44 1.44 -3.39
C LEU A 78 14.39 0.80 -2.36
N TYR A 79 14.30 1.20 -1.10
CA TYR A 79 15.11 0.65 -0.02
C TYR A 79 14.98 -0.88 0.13
N PRO A 80 13.78 -1.48 0.08
CA PRO A 80 13.64 -2.93 0.15
C PRO A 80 14.40 -3.65 -0.96
N GLU A 81 14.33 -3.18 -2.21
CA GLU A 81 14.95 -3.83 -3.35
C GLU A 81 16.48 -3.77 -3.25
N VAL A 82 17.04 -2.66 -2.78
CA VAL A 82 18.49 -2.53 -2.55
C VAL A 82 18.97 -3.51 -1.48
N VAL A 83 18.25 -3.60 -0.35
CA VAL A 83 18.59 -4.53 0.74
C VAL A 83 18.47 -5.98 0.27
N LEU A 84 17.38 -6.32 -0.42
CA LEU A 84 17.15 -7.67 -0.94
C LEU A 84 18.16 -8.07 -2.00
N ALA A 85 18.55 -7.16 -2.91
CA ALA A 85 19.58 -7.43 -3.91
C ALA A 85 20.94 -7.67 -3.26
N GLY A 86 21.27 -6.92 -2.20
CA GLY A 86 22.45 -7.16 -1.37
C GLY A 86 22.42 -8.56 -0.72
N TRP A 87 21.30 -8.91 -0.08
CA TRP A 87 21.13 -10.23 0.53
C TRP A 87 21.20 -11.37 -0.49
N TYR A 88 20.62 -11.19 -1.67
CA TYR A 88 20.66 -12.19 -2.74
C TYR A 88 22.08 -12.42 -3.26
N ARG A 89 22.85 -11.34 -3.49
CA ARG A 89 24.27 -11.44 -3.90
C ARG A 89 25.15 -12.09 -2.84
N ILE A 90 24.90 -11.80 -1.56
CA ILE A 90 25.61 -12.46 -0.44
C ILE A 90 25.22 -13.94 -0.38
N TYR A 91 23.92 -14.26 -0.50
CA TYR A 91 23.41 -15.61 -0.47
C TYR A 91 23.99 -16.48 -1.59
N THR A 92 23.93 -16.00 -2.83
CA THR A 92 24.50 -16.69 -4.00
C THR A 92 26.00 -16.87 -3.86
N ALA A 93 26.77 -15.82 -3.53
CA ALA A 93 28.21 -15.93 -3.32
C ALA A 93 28.58 -16.92 -2.20
N THR A 94 27.80 -16.97 -1.12
CA THR A 94 28.04 -17.91 -0.01
C THR A 94 27.74 -19.35 -0.43
N MET A 95 26.65 -19.58 -1.16
CA MET A 95 26.28 -20.92 -1.60
C MET A 95 27.20 -21.44 -2.70
N ASP A 96 27.65 -20.57 -3.60
CA ASP A 96 28.66 -20.88 -4.61
C ASP A 96 30.00 -21.27 -3.95
N PHE A 97 30.39 -20.55 -2.89
CA PHE A 97 31.58 -20.90 -2.08
C PHE A 97 31.44 -22.25 -1.37
N LEU A 98 30.23 -22.59 -0.90
CA LEU A 98 29.94 -23.87 -0.24
C LEU A 98 29.67 -25.02 -1.23
N GLY A 99 29.59 -24.75 -2.53
CA GLY A 99 29.28 -25.74 -3.57
C GLY A 99 27.87 -26.34 -3.47
N VAL A 100 26.92 -25.64 -2.83
CA VAL A 100 25.55 -26.13 -2.62
C VAL A 100 24.66 -25.63 -3.76
N PRO A 101 23.99 -26.52 -4.54
CA PRO A 101 23.09 -26.10 -5.61
C PRO A 101 21.88 -25.36 -5.04
N THR A 102 21.65 -24.13 -5.48
CA THR A 102 20.58 -23.24 -4.98
C THR A 102 19.30 -23.26 -5.82
N LYS A 103 19.37 -23.81 -7.03
CA LYS A 103 18.25 -23.93 -7.96
C LYS A 103 18.26 -25.25 -8.70
N THR A 104 17.09 -25.77 -9.00
CA THR A 104 16.86 -26.95 -9.82
C THR A 104 16.02 -26.56 -11.02
N CYS A 105 16.52 -26.82 -12.23
CA CYS A 105 15.85 -26.44 -13.47
C CYS A 105 15.23 -27.65 -14.15
N TRP A 106 14.02 -27.46 -14.66
CA TRP A 106 13.19 -28.45 -15.33
C TRP A 106 12.75 -27.89 -16.69
N THR A 107 12.62 -28.76 -17.69
CA THR A 107 12.03 -28.38 -18.98
C THR A 107 10.55 -28.69 -18.96
N VAL A 108 9.71 -27.66 -19.06
CA VAL A 108 8.25 -27.79 -19.00
C VAL A 108 7.67 -27.66 -20.41
N ASN A 109 6.87 -28.64 -20.82
CA ASN A 109 6.12 -28.59 -22.07
C ASN A 109 4.82 -27.80 -21.86
N ARG A 110 4.67 -26.66 -22.55
CA ARG A 110 3.52 -25.74 -22.44
C ARG A 110 2.28 -26.15 -23.26
N GLY A 111 2.23 -27.39 -23.74
CA GLY A 111 1.12 -27.91 -24.56
C GLY A 111 1.37 -27.88 -26.07
N LYS A 112 0.32 -28.12 -26.88
CA LYS A 112 0.43 -28.27 -28.34
C LYS A 112 0.70 -26.92 -29.02
N GLY A 113 1.86 -26.80 -29.67
CA GLY A 113 2.21 -25.66 -30.53
C GLY A 113 3.08 -24.59 -29.89
N LEU A 114 3.44 -24.72 -28.61
CA LEU A 114 4.36 -23.83 -27.90
C LEU A 114 5.71 -24.53 -27.68
N SER A 115 6.81 -23.78 -27.80
CA SER A 115 8.15 -24.32 -27.52
C SER A 115 8.28 -24.68 -26.03
N PRO A 116 8.96 -25.79 -25.69
CA PRO A 116 9.28 -26.10 -24.31
C PRO A 116 10.12 -24.98 -23.70
N VAL A 117 9.88 -24.68 -22.42
CA VAL A 117 10.62 -23.61 -21.73
C VAL A 117 11.26 -24.15 -20.46
N GLU A 118 12.44 -23.63 -20.15
CA GLU A 118 13.17 -23.95 -18.93
C GLU A 118 12.57 -23.16 -17.75
N SER A 119 12.18 -23.89 -16.71
CA SER A 119 11.72 -23.35 -15.43
C SER A 119 12.68 -23.77 -14.32
N CYS A 120 13.26 -22.80 -13.62
CA CYS A 120 14.16 -23.06 -12.49
C CYS A 120 13.47 -22.75 -11.17
N GLU A 121 13.45 -23.68 -10.23
CA GLU A 121 12.88 -23.48 -8.89
C GLU A 121 13.99 -23.40 -7.83
N GLY A 122 13.72 -22.69 -6.74
CA GLY A 122 14.62 -22.58 -5.59
C GLY A 122 14.98 -21.14 -5.24
N LEU A 123 15.65 -20.96 -4.09
CA LEU A 123 16.09 -19.64 -3.61
C LEU A 123 17.23 -19.05 -4.44
N GLY A 124 17.85 -19.85 -5.32
CA GLY A 124 18.79 -19.37 -6.34
C GLY A 124 18.12 -18.64 -7.50
N ASP A 125 16.82 -18.84 -7.74
CA ASP A 125 16.08 -18.06 -8.74
C ASP A 125 15.72 -16.67 -8.17
N PRO A 126 16.05 -15.56 -8.87
CA PRO A 126 15.85 -14.22 -8.33
C PRO A 126 14.38 -13.89 -8.02
N ALA A 127 13.44 -14.30 -8.87
CA ALA A 127 12.01 -14.02 -8.69
C ALA A 127 11.46 -14.80 -7.48
N SER A 128 11.85 -16.07 -7.37
CA SER A 128 11.49 -16.95 -6.25
C SER A 128 12.07 -16.45 -4.92
N PHE A 129 13.34 -16.03 -4.90
CA PHE A 129 13.97 -15.43 -3.73
C PHE A 129 13.23 -14.17 -3.27
N TYR A 130 12.92 -13.29 -4.22
CA TYR A 130 12.26 -12.02 -3.95
C TYR A 130 10.89 -12.21 -3.29
N VAL A 131 10.07 -13.11 -3.84
CA VAL A 131 8.75 -13.44 -3.27
C VAL A 131 8.88 -14.18 -1.92
N ALA A 132 9.84 -15.10 -1.78
CA ALA A 132 10.03 -15.86 -0.56
C ALA A 132 10.35 -14.98 0.66
N VAL A 133 11.17 -13.93 0.49
CA VAL A 133 11.49 -13.01 1.60
C VAL A 133 10.27 -12.19 2.02
N ILE A 134 9.42 -11.78 1.07
CA ILE A 134 8.16 -11.09 1.37
C ILE A 134 7.21 -12.00 2.17
N PHE A 135 7.12 -13.27 1.80
CA PHE A 135 6.29 -14.24 2.54
C PHE A 135 6.84 -14.53 3.93
N LEU A 136 8.18 -14.56 4.08
CA LEU A 136 8.82 -14.66 5.40
C LEU A 136 8.48 -13.46 6.28
N LEU A 137 8.54 -12.25 5.72
CA LEU A 137 8.22 -11.01 6.41
C LEU A 137 6.72 -10.96 6.82
N ASN A 138 5.82 -11.47 5.99
CA ASN A 138 4.41 -11.65 6.35
C ASN A 138 4.19 -12.74 7.40
N GLY A 139 5.05 -13.78 7.44
CA GLY A 139 5.10 -14.72 8.56
C GLY A 139 5.47 -14.05 9.88
N LEU A 140 6.40 -13.10 9.86
CA LEU A 140 6.76 -12.29 11.03
C LEU A 140 5.56 -11.43 11.48
N MET A 141 4.86 -10.79 10.55
CA MET A 141 3.65 -10.01 10.82
C MET A 141 2.60 -10.83 11.61
N MET A 142 2.33 -12.08 11.22
CA MET A 142 1.38 -12.94 11.94
C MET A 142 1.83 -13.23 13.39
N SER A 143 3.14 -13.39 13.59
CA SER A 143 3.70 -13.60 14.94
C SER A 143 3.56 -12.34 15.80
N LEU A 144 3.75 -11.15 15.21
CA LEU A 144 3.51 -9.88 15.88
C LEU A 144 2.04 -9.69 16.24
N PHE A 145 1.10 -10.08 15.38
CA PHE A 145 -0.33 -10.04 15.69
C PHE A 145 -0.71 -10.92 16.88
N PHE A 146 -0.13 -12.11 16.99
CA PHE A 146 -0.35 -12.98 18.14
C PHE A 146 0.15 -12.34 19.44
N ILE A 147 1.34 -11.75 19.41
CA ILE A 147 1.92 -11.03 20.56
C ILE A 147 1.04 -9.84 20.91
N TYR A 148 0.58 -9.09 19.90
CA TYR A 148 -0.24 -7.90 20.09
C TYR A 148 -1.62 -8.22 20.68
N GLY A 149 -2.33 -9.22 20.15
CA GLY A 149 -3.61 -9.67 20.72
C GLY A 149 -3.46 -10.26 22.12
N THR A 150 -2.35 -10.95 22.42
CA THR A 150 -2.05 -11.44 23.76
C THR A 150 -1.80 -10.29 24.74
N TYR A 151 -1.06 -9.27 24.31
CA TYR A 151 -0.74 -8.11 25.12
C TYR A 151 -1.97 -7.24 25.42
N LEU A 152 -2.80 -7.00 24.41
CA LEU A 152 -4.01 -6.18 24.50
C LEU A 152 -5.09 -6.84 25.38
N SER A 153 -5.30 -8.15 25.24
CA SER A 153 -6.30 -8.89 26.03
C SER A 153 -5.80 -9.31 27.42
N GLY A 154 -4.48 -9.38 27.63
CA GLY A 154 -3.87 -9.94 28.83
C GLY A 154 -4.00 -11.47 28.94
N SER A 155 -4.32 -12.16 27.84
CA SER A 155 -4.53 -13.60 27.78
C SER A 155 -3.98 -14.21 26.49
N ARG A 156 -3.34 -15.39 26.57
CA ARG A 156 -2.87 -16.13 25.39
C ARG A 156 -4.00 -16.50 24.43
N LEU A 157 -5.23 -16.64 24.94
CA LEU A 157 -6.41 -16.90 24.12
C LEU A 157 -6.75 -15.72 23.21
N GLY A 158 -6.50 -14.47 23.64
CA GLY A 158 -6.75 -13.31 22.79
C GLY A 158 -5.83 -13.27 21.56
N GLY A 159 -4.57 -13.68 21.72
CA GLY A 159 -3.66 -13.87 20.59
C GLY A 159 -4.14 -14.93 19.60
N LEU A 160 -4.64 -16.06 20.11
CA LEU A 160 -5.23 -17.11 19.27
C LEU A 160 -6.46 -16.62 18.51
N VAL A 161 -7.36 -15.87 19.17
CA VAL A 161 -8.54 -15.27 18.54
C VAL A 161 -8.14 -14.34 17.41
N THR A 162 -7.17 -13.44 17.61
CA THR A 162 -6.70 -12.53 16.56
C THR A 162 -6.17 -13.28 15.35
N VAL A 163 -5.34 -14.29 15.55
CA VAL A 163 -4.77 -15.09 14.45
C VAL A 163 -5.85 -15.85 13.69
N MET A 164 -6.80 -16.49 14.39
CA MET A 164 -7.90 -17.22 13.74
C MET A 164 -8.83 -16.27 12.97
N CYS A 165 -9.18 -15.12 13.56
CA CYS A 165 -9.98 -14.10 12.88
C CYS A 165 -9.29 -13.58 11.61
N PHE A 166 -7.97 -13.43 11.65
CA PHE A 166 -7.17 -13.03 10.49
C PHE A 166 -7.25 -14.08 9.39
N PHE A 167 -7.03 -15.37 9.71
CA PHE A 167 -7.11 -16.45 8.71
C PHE A 167 -8.52 -16.60 8.13
N PHE A 168 -9.57 -16.54 8.94
CA PHE A 168 -10.96 -16.63 8.46
C PHE A 168 -11.37 -15.50 7.51
N ASN A 169 -10.69 -14.35 7.61
CA ASN A 169 -10.92 -13.18 6.75
C ASN A 169 -9.67 -12.84 5.91
N HIS A 170 -8.82 -13.83 5.58
CA HIS A 170 -7.51 -13.60 4.98
C HIS A 170 -7.57 -12.72 3.71
N GLY A 171 -8.56 -12.96 2.84
CA GLY A 171 -8.72 -12.20 1.58
C GLY A 171 -9.08 -10.72 1.76
N GLU A 172 -9.61 -10.34 2.93
CA GLU A 172 -9.92 -8.94 3.28
C GLU A 172 -8.82 -8.30 4.13
N CYS A 173 -7.99 -9.12 4.79
CA CYS A 173 -6.88 -8.69 5.65
C CYS A 173 -5.60 -8.40 4.88
N THR A 174 -5.33 -9.13 3.79
CA THR A 174 -4.13 -8.98 3.00
C THR A 174 -4.35 -9.43 1.56
N ARG A 175 -3.53 -8.88 0.65
CA ARG A 175 -3.49 -9.25 -0.77
C ARG A 175 -2.10 -9.68 -1.21
N VAL A 176 -1.24 -10.00 -0.24
CA VAL A 176 0.15 -10.43 -0.47
C VAL A 176 0.21 -11.69 -1.33
N MET A 177 -0.80 -12.56 -1.27
CA MET A 177 -0.85 -13.73 -2.15
C MET A 177 -0.99 -13.35 -3.62
N TRP A 178 -1.81 -12.36 -3.99
CA TRP A 178 -1.95 -11.96 -5.40
C TRP A 178 -0.89 -10.96 -5.85
N THR A 179 -0.44 -10.11 -4.94
CA THR A 179 0.42 -8.96 -5.25
C THR A 179 1.55 -8.83 -4.21
N PRO A 180 2.52 -9.76 -4.17
CA PRO A 180 3.53 -9.80 -3.11
C PRO A 180 4.40 -8.53 -3.00
N PRO A 181 5.00 -7.99 -4.08
CA PRO A 181 6.04 -6.97 -3.99
C PRO A 181 5.48 -5.54 -3.98
N LEU A 182 4.32 -5.35 -3.34
CA LEU A 182 3.80 -4.01 -3.09
C LEU A 182 4.49 -3.39 -1.87
N ARG A 183 4.62 -2.07 -1.88
CA ARG A 183 5.27 -1.29 -0.81
C ARG A 183 4.65 -1.49 0.57
N GLU A 184 3.33 -1.58 0.60
CA GLU A 184 2.56 -1.88 1.80
C GLU A 184 2.93 -3.24 2.41
N SER A 185 3.23 -4.25 1.59
CA SER A 185 3.60 -5.61 2.04
C SER A 185 4.93 -5.64 2.79
N PHE A 186 5.85 -4.74 2.46
CA PHE A 186 7.11 -4.55 3.18
C PHE A 186 6.93 -3.77 4.48
N SER A 187 6.05 -2.77 4.49
CA SER A 187 5.92 -1.81 5.59
C SER A 187 4.98 -2.29 6.69
N TYR A 188 3.95 -3.06 6.34
CA TYR A 188 2.88 -3.44 7.27
C TYR A 188 3.33 -4.17 8.55
N PRO A 189 4.30 -5.12 8.54
CA PRO A 189 4.80 -5.71 9.78
C PRO A 189 5.36 -4.68 10.76
N PHE A 190 6.03 -3.64 10.23
CA PHE A 190 6.56 -2.55 11.04
C PHE A 190 5.46 -1.66 11.58
N LEU A 191 4.34 -1.47 10.88
CA LEU A 191 3.14 -0.82 11.42
C LEU A 191 2.59 -1.59 12.63
N VAL A 192 2.47 -2.92 12.54
CA VAL A 192 1.96 -3.75 13.64
C VAL A 192 2.90 -3.65 14.85
N LEU A 193 4.21 -3.73 14.62
CA LEU A 193 5.23 -3.54 15.66
C LEU A 193 5.14 -2.14 16.29
N GLN A 194 4.99 -1.11 15.47
CA GLN A 194 4.87 0.29 15.88
C GLN A 194 3.62 0.50 16.76
N MET A 195 2.47 -0.05 16.35
CA MET A 195 1.23 0.02 17.13
C MET A 195 1.36 -0.74 18.45
N LEU A 196 2.02 -1.90 18.45
CA LEU A 196 2.32 -2.66 19.68
C LEU A 196 3.22 -1.87 20.64
N LEU A 197 4.29 -1.25 20.15
CA LEU A 197 5.21 -0.44 20.94
C LEU A 197 4.54 0.82 21.48
N LEU A 198 3.72 1.50 20.67
CA LEU A 198 2.95 2.65 21.14
C LEU A 198 1.98 2.23 22.26
N THR A 199 1.28 1.12 22.07
CA THR A 199 0.37 0.55 23.07
C THR A 199 1.11 0.19 24.36
N TYR A 200 2.34 -0.33 24.24
CA TYR A 200 3.22 -0.58 25.38
C TYR A 200 3.61 0.71 26.12
N ILE A 201 4.03 1.75 25.39
CA ILE A 201 4.38 3.06 25.95
C ILE A 201 3.19 3.71 26.64
N LEU A 202 1.97 3.62 26.08
CA LEU A 202 0.75 4.14 26.69
C LEU A 202 0.45 3.50 28.04
N ARG A 203 0.80 2.21 28.22
CA ARG A 203 0.56 1.46 29.46
C ARG A 203 1.53 1.78 30.61
N ILE A 204 2.74 2.23 30.31
CA ILE A 204 3.76 2.45 31.37
C ILE A 204 3.66 3.89 31.88
N PRO A 205 3.76 4.13 33.19
CA PRO A 205 3.73 5.49 33.74
C PRO A 205 4.94 6.31 33.26
N ASN A 206 6.14 5.75 33.31
CA ASN A 206 7.38 6.40 32.90
C ASN A 206 7.91 5.82 31.58
N ILE A 207 8.20 6.68 30.62
CA ILE A 207 8.70 6.24 29.32
C ILE A 207 10.18 5.91 29.41
N ASN A 208 10.55 4.67 29.07
CA ASN A 208 11.94 4.26 28.94
C ASN A 208 12.52 4.77 27.61
N THR A 209 13.76 5.28 27.65
CA THR A 209 14.48 5.74 26.45
C THR A 209 14.58 4.65 25.38
N GLY A 210 14.84 3.39 25.79
CA GLY A 210 14.89 2.25 24.87
C GLY A 210 13.58 2.02 24.11
N SER A 211 12.42 2.24 24.74
CA SER A 211 11.11 2.11 24.09
C SER A 211 10.84 3.23 23.09
N LEU A 212 11.31 4.46 23.37
CA LEU A 212 11.26 5.56 22.41
C LEU A 212 12.16 5.31 21.20
N ILE A 213 13.38 4.81 21.43
CA ILE A 213 14.30 4.44 20.33
C ILE A 213 13.66 3.34 19.48
N ALA A 214 13.07 2.30 20.11
CA ALA A 214 12.38 1.25 19.39
C ALA A 214 11.19 1.80 18.56
N LEU A 215 10.43 2.75 19.11
CA LEU A 215 9.36 3.43 18.38
C LEU A 215 9.90 4.20 17.17
N CYS A 216 10.96 5.00 17.35
CA CYS A 216 11.65 5.72 16.27
C CYS A 216 12.10 4.77 15.15
N VAL A 217 12.78 3.68 15.52
CA VAL A 217 13.29 2.69 14.56
C VAL A 217 12.13 2.03 13.80
N SER A 218 11.05 1.64 14.50
CA SER A 218 9.88 1.06 13.83
C SER A 218 9.20 2.05 12.88
N ASN A 219 9.12 3.33 13.24
CA ASN A 219 8.59 4.38 12.36
C ASN A 219 9.45 4.54 11.11
N ILE A 220 10.78 4.49 11.24
CA ILE A 220 11.70 4.59 10.10
C ILE A 220 11.48 3.41 9.14
N PHE A 221 11.47 2.17 9.64
CA PHE A 221 11.22 0.99 8.81
C PHE A 221 9.79 0.94 8.24
N PHE A 222 8.84 1.64 8.84
CA PHE A 222 7.49 1.79 8.29
C PHE A 222 7.41 2.84 7.18
N MET A 223 8.11 3.96 7.31
CA MET A 223 8.08 5.06 6.34
C MET A 223 8.99 4.85 5.13
N LEU A 224 10.20 4.27 5.33
CA LEU A 224 11.18 4.10 4.25
C LEU A 224 10.68 3.30 3.05
N PRO A 225 9.94 2.18 3.21
CA PRO A 225 9.48 1.41 2.07
C PRO A 225 8.18 1.93 1.45
N TRP A 226 7.43 2.80 2.15
CA TRP A 226 6.07 3.15 1.73
C TRP A 226 5.72 4.62 1.95
N GLN A 227 5.57 5.34 0.84
CA GLN A 227 5.23 6.77 0.81
C GLN A 227 3.94 7.13 1.57
N PHE A 228 2.91 6.28 1.50
CA PHE A 228 1.62 6.56 2.11
C PHE A 228 1.56 6.25 3.61
N ALA A 229 2.65 5.74 4.21
CA ALA A 229 2.77 5.50 5.64
C ALA A 229 2.43 6.75 6.49
N GLN A 230 2.75 7.94 5.96
CA GLN A 230 2.47 9.23 6.59
C GLN A 230 0.98 9.45 6.89
N PHE A 231 0.09 8.99 6.01
CA PHE A 231 -1.36 9.11 6.24
C PHE A 231 -1.83 8.22 7.38
N VAL A 232 -1.27 7.01 7.50
CA VAL A 232 -1.57 6.10 8.61
C VAL A 232 -1.05 6.70 9.94
N LEU A 233 0.18 7.21 9.95
CA LEU A 233 0.74 7.87 11.14
C LEU A 233 -0.01 9.16 11.51
N LEU A 234 -0.55 9.90 10.53
CA LEU A 234 -1.42 11.05 10.76
C LEU A 234 -2.68 10.65 11.54
N THR A 235 -3.37 9.57 11.13
CA THR A 235 -4.55 9.09 11.88
C THR A 235 -4.21 8.69 13.31
N GLN A 236 -3.04 8.07 13.52
CA GLN A 236 -2.56 7.68 14.83
C GLN A 236 -2.27 8.88 15.73
N ILE A 237 -1.58 9.89 15.21
CA ILE A 237 -1.30 11.13 15.95
C ILE A 237 -2.58 11.90 16.25
N ALA A 238 -3.53 11.93 15.30
CA ALA A 238 -4.86 12.52 15.52
C ALA A 238 -5.61 11.80 16.65
N SER A 239 -5.61 10.47 16.66
CA SER A 239 -6.20 9.66 17.75
C SER A 239 -5.52 9.94 19.09
N LEU A 240 -4.19 10.01 19.14
CA LEU A 240 -3.44 10.34 20.36
C LEU A 240 -3.72 11.75 20.86
N PHE A 241 -3.84 12.72 19.95
CA PHE A 241 -4.17 14.10 20.27
C PHE A 241 -5.60 14.21 20.84
N ALA A 242 -6.58 13.54 20.22
CA ALA A 242 -7.95 13.46 20.74
C ALA A 242 -7.99 12.87 22.17
N VAL A 243 -7.21 11.83 22.43
CA VAL A 243 -7.08 11.22 23.76
C VAL A 243 -6.44 12.17 24.79
N CYS A 244 -5.53 13.04 24.34
CA CYS A 244 -4.91 14.09 25.17
C CYS A 244 -5.90 15.21 25.50
N ILE A 245 -6.67 15.66 24.52
CA ILE A 245 -7.72 16.65 24.68
C ILE A 245 -8.76 16.17 25.71
N MET A 246 -9.15 14.89 25.64
CA MET A 246 -10.08 14.24 26.59
C MET A 246 -9.48 14.05 28.00
N GLY A 247 -8.22 14.41 28.23
CA GLY A 247 -7.58 14.35 29.54
C GLY A 247 -7.14 12.96 30.01
N TYR A 248 -7.07 11.97 29.11
CA TYR A 248 -6.62 10.62 29.48
C TYR A 248 -5.10 10.45 29.49
N ILE A 249 -4.36 11.28 28.75
CA ILE A 249 -2.89 11.23 28.64
C ILE A 249 -2.26 12.58 29.03
N ASP A 250 -1.14 12.52 29.75
CA ASP A 250 -0.38 13.71 30.11
C ASP A 250 0.28 14.35 28.89
N SER A 251 0.26 15.69 28.83
CA SER A 251 0.85 16.46 27.73
C SER A 251 2.36 16.20 27.57
N CYS A 252 3.10 16.02 28.67
CA CYS A 252 4.52 15.67 28.64
C CYS A 252 4.77 14.28 28.02
N LYS A 253 3.89 13.31 28.29
CA LYS A 253 3.97 11.97 27.71
C LYS A 253 3.73 12.01 26.21
N LEU A 254 2.73 12.77 25.76
CA LEU A 254 2.46 12.98 24.33
C LEU A 254 3.60 13.73 23.64
N GLN A 255 4.19 14.76 24.25
CA GLN A 255 5.35 15.49 23.69
C GLN A 255 6.55 14.56 23.45
N LYS A 256 6.84 13.62 24.36
CA LYS A 256 7.90 12.62 24.15
C LYS A 256 7.61 11.70 22.97
N ILE A 257 6.38 11.19 22.85
CA ILE A 257 5.97 10.38 21.69
C ILE A 257 6.09 11.20 20.39
N LEU A 258 5.65 12.46 20.41
CA LEU A 258 5.71 13.36 19.27
C LEU A 258 7.16 13.65 18.83
N SER A 259 8.07 13.82 19.79
CA SER A 259 9.50 13.99 19.50
C SER A 259 10.09 12.76 18.79
N ALA A 260 9.68 11.54 19.19
CA ALA A 260 10.11 10.32 18.51
C ALA A 260 9.62 10.28 17.05
N HIS A 261 8.38 10.68 16.80
CA HIS A 261 7.83 10.82 15.45
C HIS A 261 8.56 11.89 14.63
N MET A 262 8.85 13.06 15.20
CA MET A 262 9.61 14.13 14.54
C MET A 262 11.05 13.70 14.19
N VAL A 263 11.74 13.04 15.11
CA VAL A 263 13.09 12.50 14.86
C VAL A 263 13.05 11.46 13.74
N SER A 264 12.08 10.53 13.77
CA SER A 264 11.93 9.55 12.69
C SER A 264 11.65 10.20 11.33
N LEU A 265 10.86 11.28 11.28
CA LEU A 265 10.58 12.04 10.06
C LEU A 265 11.87 12.67 9.50
N VAL A 266 12.67 13.32 10.34
CA VAL A 266 13.93 13.95 9.93
C VAL A 266 14.94 12.91 9.44
N VAL A 267 15.07 11.78 10.14
CA VAL A 267 15.96 10.69 9.70
C VAL A 267 15.51 10.13 8.35
N CYS A 268 14.21 9.89 8.16
CA CYS A 268 13.68 9.46 6.88
C CYS A 268 13.89 10.49 5.77
N PHE A 269 13.77 11.79 6.06
CA PHE A 269 14.06 12.85 5.10
C PHE A 269 15.51 12.79 4.60
N VAL A 270 16.46 12.63 5.53
CA VAL A 270 17.90 12.51 5.20
C VAL A 270 18.17 11.25 4.39
N LEU A 271 17.62 10.11 4.83
CA LEU A 271 17.80 8.84 4.12
C LEU A 271 17.19 8.90 2.71
N MET A 272 16.02 9.50 2.52
CA MET A 272 15.40 9.61 1.18
C MET A 272 15.97 10.74 0.32
N PHE A 273 17.22 11.15 0.55
CA PHE A 273 17.92 12.19 -0.23
C PHE A 273 17.14 13.52 -0.33
N GLY A 274 16.48 13.91 0.77
CA GLY A 274 15.71 15.15 0.80
C GLY A 274 14.40 15.10 0.02
N ASN A 275 13.72 13.95 -0.01
CA ASN A 275 12.39 13.83 -0.60
C ASN A 275 11.44 14.88 0.03
N SER A 276 11.05 15.85 -0.79
CA SER A 276 10.34 17.03 -0.36
C SER A 276 8.86 16.77 -0.04
N MET A 277 8.27 15.71 -0.60
CA MET A 277 6.91 15.25 -0.32
C MET A 277 6.71 14.91 1.17
N LEU A 278 7.76 14.39 1.83
CA LEU A 278 7.70 14.04 3.26
C LEU A 278 7.52 15.28 4.14
N LEU A 279 8.19 16.39 3.81
CA LEU A 279 8.19 17.62 4.60
C LEU A 279 6.93 18.47 4.36
N THR A 280 6.40 18.47 3.13
CA THR A 280 5.14 19.17 2.78
C THR A 280 3.89 18.38 3.14
N SER A 281 4.04 17.23 3.79
CA SER A 281 2.93 16.35 4.13
C SER A 281 2.03 16.90 5.25
N TYR A 282 0.76 16.50 5.22
CA TYR A 282 -0.18 16.76 6.33
C TYR A 282 0.32 16.18 7.67
N TYR A 283 1.11 15.11 7.62
CA TYR A 283 1.69 14.48 8.81
C TYR A 283 2.75 15.39 9.45
N ALA A 284 3.71 15.89 8.66
CA ALA A 284 4.73 16.82 9.16
C ALA A 284 4.10 18.09 9.75
N ALA A 285 3.13 18.66 9.03
CA ALA A 285 2.39 19.84 9.50
C ALA A 285 1.63 19.56 10.81
N SER A 286 0.97 18.40 10.93
CA SER A 286 0.19 18.07 12.13
C SER A 286 1.08 17.87 13.36
N LEU A 287 2.28 17.27 13.19
CA LEU A 287 3.23 17.09 14.29
C LEU A 287 3.67 18.44 14.87
N VAL A 288 4.03 19.39 14.01
CA VAL A 288 4.47 20.73 14.43
C VAL A 288 3.35 21.50 15.12
N VAL A 289 2.13 21.45 14.58
CA VAL A 289 0.96 22.13 15.14
C VAL A 289 0.59 21.54 16.50
N ILE A 290 0.55 20.22 16.64
CA ILE A 290 0.27 19.56 17.93
C ILE A 290 1.35 19.92 18.95
N TRP A 291 2.63 19.92 18.55
CA TRP A 291 3.72 20.30 19.44
C TRP A 291 3.55 21.72 19.97
N GLY A 292 3.21 22.67 19.08
CA GLY A 292 2.92 24.06 19.43
C GLY A 292 1.71 24.20 20.36
N ILE A 293 0.61 23.49 20.10
CA ILE A 293 -0.58 23.48 20.97
C ILE A 293 -0.24 22.94 22.36
N LEU A 294 0.54 21.85 22.44
CA LEU A 294 0.94 21.25 23.72
C LEU A 294 1.85 22.16 24.54
N GLU A 295 2.68 22.99 23.90
CA GLU A 295 3.55 23.95 24.59
C GLU A 295 2.79 25.22 25.03
N LEU A 296 1.77 25.62 24.27
CA LEU A 296 0.96 26.81 24.55
C LEU A 296 -0.18 26.53 25.57
N SER A 297 -0.81 25.36 25.50
CA SER A 297 -1.94 24.96 26.34
C SER A 297 -1.69 25.01 27.87
N PRO A 298 -0.52 24.62 28.44
CA PRO A 298 -0.30 24.73 29.88
C PRO A 298 -0.19 26.19 30.36
N LYS A 299 0.09 27.14 29.47
CA LYS A 299 0.21 28.58 29.78
C LYS A 299 -1.13 29.31 29.71
N ILE A 300 -2.06 28.85 28.86
CA ILE A 300 -3.36 29.52 28.63
C ILE A 300 -4.53 28.79 29.29
N LEU A 301 -4.48 27.46 29.40
CA LEU A 301 -5.67 26.61 29.64
C LEU A 301 -5.55 25.71 30.89
N LYS A 302 -4.87 26.18 31.95
CA LYS A 302 -4.61 25.38 33.15
C LYS A 302 -5.85 25.15 34.03
N SER A 303 -6.96 25.87 33.79
CA SER A 303 -8.10 25.92 34.72
C SER A 303 -9.38 25.17 34.30
N SER A 304 -9.50 24.63 33.08
CA SER A 304 -10.78 24.00 32.65
C SER A 304 -10.66 22.86 31.63
N ARG A 305 -9.84 21.83 31.85
CA ARG A 305 -9.76 20.68 30.90
C ARG A 305 -11.01 19.78 30.86
N GLY A 306 -12.07 20.12 31.61
CA GLY A 306 -13.29 19.33 31.70
C GLY A 306 -14.41 19.73 30.74
N GLU A 307 -14.30 20.88 30.07
CA GLU A 307 -15.41 21.42 29.28
C GLU A 307 -15.31 21.02 27.80
N VAL A 308 -16.38 20.41 27.28
CA VAL A 308 -16.46 19.88 25.91
C VAL A 308 -16.18 20.96 24.84
N TYR A 309 -16.50 22.22 25.09
CA TYR A 309 -16.23 23.30 24.14
C TYR A 309 -14.73 23.52 23.91
N LEU A 310 -13.88 23.29 24.92
CA LEU A 310 -12.42 23.40 24.76
C LEU A 310 -11.87 22.29 23.89
N TRP A 311 -12.47 21.11 23.93
CA TRP A 311 -12.10 20.01 23.05
C TRP A 311 -12.36 20.35 21.59
N VAL A 312 -13.48 21.01 21.31
CA VAL A 312 -13.83 21.48 19.97
C VAL A 312 -12.86 22.57 19.52
N ILE A 313 -12.52 23.53 20.38
CA ILE A 313 -11.58 24.60 20.05
C ILE A 313 -10.19 24.04 19.74
N GLU A 314 -9.63 23.18 20.60
CA GLU A 314 -8.30 22.59 20.37
C GLU A 314 -8.28 21.69 19.11
N GLY A 315 -9.34 20.93 18.87
CA GLY A 315 -9.51 20.13 17.66
C GLY A 315 -9.59 20.97 16.38
N CYS A 316 -10.38 22.05 16.40
CA CYS A 316 -10.48 22.99 15.28
C CYS A 316 -9.17 23.73 15.03
N ALA A 317 -8.49 24.17 16.10
CA ALA A 317 -7.18 24.82 16.01
C ALA A 317 -6.13 23.89 15.38
N TRP A 318 -6.13 22.61 15.76
CA TRP A 318 -5.27 21.60 15.15
C TRP A 318 -5.57 21.40 13.66
N LEU A 319 -6.84 21.23 13.28
CA LEU A 319 -7.23 21.04 11.87
C LEU A 319 -6.86 22.25 11.01
N PHE A 320 -7.27 23.44 11.44
CA PHE A 320 -7.01 24.68 10.71
C PHE A 320 -5.50 24.99 10.65
N GLY A 321 -4.79 24.81 11.77
CA GLY A 321 -3.34 24.97 11.83
C GLY A 321 -2.62 24.02 10.89
N THR A 322 -3.03 22.74 10.84
CA THR A 322 -2.43 21.72 9.97
C THR A 322 -2.63 22.07 8.49
N VAL A 323 -3.85 22.45 8.09
CA VAL A 323 -4.15 22.83 6.70
C VAL A 323 -3.39 24.10 6.29
N THR A 324 -3.37 25.11 7.17
CA THR A 324 -2.67 26.38 6.92
C THR A 324 -1.16 26.17 6.80
N LEU A 325 -0.56 25.43 7.74
CA LEU A 325 0.88 25.15 7.72
C LEU A 325 1.26 24.32 6.49
N LYS A 326 0.44 23.33 6.11
CA LYS A 326 0.65 22.53 4.90
C LYS A 326 0.61 23.39 3.64
N TYR A 327 -0.35 24.30 3.52
CA TYR A 327 -0.41 25.21 2.37
C TYR A 327 0.80 26.16 2.32
N LEU A 328 1.21 26.68 3.49
CA LEU A 328 2.39 27.54 3.60
C LEU A 328 3.67 26.80 3.21
N THR A 329 3.89 25.57 3.71
CA THR A 329 5.08 24.78 3.37
C THR A 329 5.07 24.39 1.89
N SER A 330 3.94 23.96 1.33
CA SER A 330 3.83 23.68 -0.10
C SER A 330 4.13 24.92 -0.97
N PHE A 331 3.68 26.10 -0.54
CA PHE A 331 3.96 27.36 -1.24
C PHE A 331 5.45 27.73 -1.19
N VAL A 332 6.08 27.63 -0.02
CA VAL A 332 7.51 27.95 0.16
C VAL A 332 8.41 27.03 -0.66
N PHE A 333 8.09 25.73 -0.73
CA PHE A 333 8.88 24.77 -1.49
C PHE A 333 8.47 24.63 -2.97
N GLY A 334 7.38 25.28 -3.41
CA GLY A 334 6.91 25.25 -4.81
C GLY A 334 6.41 23.88 -5.28
N ILE A 335 5.89 23.05 -4.37
CA ILE A 335 5.53 21.65 -4.66
C ILE A 335 4.02 21.50 -4.80
N ALA A 336 3.59 20.99 -5.96
CA ALA A 336 2.18 20.75 -6.29
C ALA A 336 1.79 19.26 -6.29
N ASP A 337 2.69 18.36 -5.88
CA ASP A 337 2.50 16.90 -6.04
C ASP A 337 1.30 16.36 -5.24
N ASP A 338 1.06 16.88 -4.03
CA ASP A 338 -0.07 16.47 -3.16
C ASP A 338 -1.43 17.07 -3.54
N ALA A 339 -1.50 17.96 -4.55
CA ALA A 339 -2.76 18.58 -4.96
C ALA A 339 -3.76 17.53 -5.49
N HIS A 340 -3.26 16.45 -6.07
CA HIS A 340 -4.05 15.37 -6.65
C HIS A 340 -4.89 14.61 -5.61
N ILE A 341 -4.36 14.31 -4.42
CA ILE A 341 -5.12 13.62 -3.36
C ILE A 341 -6.31 14.47 -2.89
N GLY A 342 -6.10 15.79 -2.78
CA GLY A 342 -7.17 16.75 -2.49
C GLY A 342 -8.25 16.76 -3.58
N ASN A 343 -7.84 16.69 -4.85
CA ASN A 343 -8.77 16.64 -5.99
C ASN A 343 -9.58 15.33 -6.03
N ILE A 344 -8.98 14.19 -5.70
CA ILE A 344 -9.70 12.91 -5.56
C ILE A 344 -10.80 13.02 -4.50
N LEU A 345 -10.49 13.58 -3.32
CA LEU A 345 -11.49 13.77 -2.27
C LEU A 345 -12.57 14.77 -2.69
N LYS A 346 -12.21 15.89 -3.32
CA LYS A 346 -13.18 16.85 -3.89
C LYS A 346 -14.07 16.19 -4.94
N SER A 347 -13.55 15.28 -5.75
CA SER A 347 -14.36 14.55 -6.73
C SER A 347 -15.40 13.67 -6.08
N LYS A 348 -15.02 12.95 -5.03
CA LYS A 348 -15.92 12.05 -4.29
C LYS A 348 -17.05 12.79 -3.57
N PHE A 349 -16.79 13.98 -3.03
CA PHE A 349 -17.77 14.71 -2.22
C PHE A 349 -18.47 15.88 -2.93
N ILE A 350 -17.76 16.57 -3.82
CA ILE A 350 -18.21 17.81 -4.49
C ILE A 350 -18.47 17.57 -5.99
N GLY A 351 -18.13 16.39 -6.52
CA GLY A 351 -18.37 16.05 -7.93
C GLY A 351 -17.39 16.70 -8.91
N TYR A 352 -16.23 17.17 -8.44
CA TYR A 352 -15.14 17.66 -9.30
C TYR A 352 -14.66 16.57 -10.28
N LYS A 353 -14.44 16.91 -11.54
CA LYS A 353 -13.99 15.96 -12.58
C LYS A 353 -12.89 16.60 -13.41
N ASP A 354 -11.73 15.96 -13.42
CA ASP A 354 -10.62 16.20 -14.35
C ASP A 354 -10.07 14.85 -14.82
N PHE A 355 -9.20 14.85 -15.83
CA PHE A 355 -8.61 13.62 -16.39
C PHE A 355 -7.92 12.77 -15.30
N ASP A 356 -7.10 13.43 -14.46
CA ASP A 356 -6.33 12.76 -13.41
C ASP A 356 -7.24 12.10 -12.39
N THR A 357 -8.20 12.84 -11.85
CA THR A 357 -9.16 12.32 -10.86
C THR A 357 -9.96 11.16 -11.43
N LEU A 358 -10.44 11.27 -12.68
CA LEU A 358 -11.24 10.22 -13.31
C LEU A 358 -10.44 8.93 -13.51
N MET A 359 -9.14 9.04 -13.78
CA MET A 359 -8.23 7.88 -13.84
C MET A 359 -8.25 7.07 -12.54
N TYR A 360 -8.39 7.73 -11.39
CA TYR A 360 -8.51 7.09 -10.09
C TYR A 360 -9.95 6.69 -9.76
N THR A 361 -10.93 7.59 -9.89
CA THR A 361 -12.32 7.29 -9.46
C THR A 361 -13.02 6.25 -10.32
N CYS A 362 -12.55 6.03 -11.56
CA CYS A 362 -13.04 4.97 -12.44
C CYS A 362 -12.38 3.60 -12.15
N ALA A 363 -11.29 3.57 -11.39
CA ALA A 363 -10.65 2.33 -10.93
C ALA A 363 -11.38 1.78 -9.69
N ALA A 364 -11.58 0.46 -9.64
CA ALA A 364 -12.33 -0.17 -8.54
C ALA A 364 -11.61 -0.04 -7.18
N GLU A 365 -10.29 0.05 -7.21
CA GLU A 365 -9.40 0.12 -6.04
C GLU A 365 -9.58 1.41 -5.24
N PHE A 366 -9.94 2.51 -5.91
CA PHE A 366 -10.17 3.82 -5.30
C PHE A 366 -11.66 4.14 -5.14
N ASP A 367 -12.55 3.19 -5.40
CA ASP A 367 -13.97 3.36 -5.18
C ASP A 367 -14.32 3.30 -3.68
N PHE A 368 -15.55 3.66 -3.34
CA PHE A 368 -16.10 3.47 -2.00
C PHE A 368 -16.18 1.99 -1.63
N MET A 369 -16.27 1.71 -0.32
CA MET A 369 -16.32 0.33 0.16
C MET A 369 -17.48 -0.47 -0.47
N GLU A 370 -17.17 -1.62 -1.05
CA GLU A 370 -18.15 -2.57 -1.57
C GLU A 370 -19.12 -3.01 -0.46
N LYS A 371 -20.42 -3.00 -0.75
CA LYS A 371 -21.47 -3.41 0.20
C LYS A 371 -21.32 -4.86 0.67
N GLU A 372 -20.65 -5.71 -0.12
CA GLU A 372 -20.36 -7.10 0.26
C GLU A 372 -19.35 -7.20 1.42
N THR A 373 -18.43 -6.26 1.54
CA THR A 373 -17.33 -6.34 2.52
C THR A 373 -17.86 -6.35 3.97
N PRO A 374 -18.75 -5.43 4.40
CA PRO A 374 -19.39 -5.52 5.73
C PRO A 374 -20.25 -6.77 5.93
N VAL A 375 -20.87 -7.29 4.86
CA VAL A 375 -21.68 -8.52 4.93
C VAL A 375 -20.77 -9.72 5.22
N ARG A 376 -19.61 -9.82 4.56
CA ARG A 376 -18.60 -10.86 4.83
C ARG A 376 -18.13 -10.81 6.28
N TYR A 377 -17.86 -9.62 6.83
CA TYR A 377 -17.49 -9.47 8.25
C TYR A 377 -18.59 -9.87 9.23
N THR A 378 -19.86 -9.74 8.82
CA THR A 378 -21.00 -10.14 9.63
C THR A 378 -21.19 -11.65 9.61
N LYS A 379 -21.03 -12.29 8.45
CA LYS A 379 -21.09 -13.75 8.30
C LYS A 379 -20.01 -14.47 9.09
N THR A 380 -18.79 -13.93 9.12
CA THR A 380 -17.69 -14.47 9.94
C THR A 380 -17.78 -14.09 11.42
N LEU A 381 -18.85 -13.38 11.84
CA LEU A 381 -19.08 -12.82 13.17
C LEU A 381 -18.01 -11.82 13.67
N LEU A 382 -17.06 -11.41 12.82
CA LEU A 382 -16.02 -10.44 13.17
C LEU A 382 -16.62 -9.09 13.55
N LEU A 383 -17.50 -8.55 12.71
CA LEU A 383 -18.13 -7.24 12.94
C LEU A 383 -19.03 -7.25 14.17
N PRO A 384 -19.96 -8.21 14.36
CA PRO A 384 -20.77 -8.33 15.58
C PRO A 384 -19.93 -8.38 16.87
N VAL A 385 -18.87 -9.20 16.91
CA VAL A 385 -18.00 -9.31 18.09
C VAL A 385 -17.33 -7.98 18.41
N VAL A 386 -16.79 -7.30 17.40
CA VAL A 386 -16.12 -6.01 17.61
C VAL A 386 -17.12 -4.92 18.00
N LEU A 387 -18.33 -4.90 17.45
CA LEU A 387 -19.38 -3.95 17.86
C LEU A 387 -19.77 -4.13 19.33
N VAL A 388 -19.88 -5.36 19.82
CA VAL A 388 -20.12 -5.64 21.25
C VAL A 388 -18.96 -5.12 22.10
N VAL A 389 -17.71 -5.40 21.71
CA VAL A 389 -16.52 -4.89 22.41
C VAL A 389 -16.53 -3.36 22.43
N PHE A 390 -16.80 -2.73 21.30
CA PHE A 390 -16.84 -1.27 21.14
C PHE A 390 -17.94 -0.64 22.01
N GLY A 391 -19.15 -1.23 22.03
CA GLY A 391 -20.24 -0.79 22.90
C GLY A 391 -19.90 -0.91 24.39
N VAL A 392 -19.21 -1.97 24.81
CA VAL A 392 -18.72 -2.11 26.18
C VAL A 392 -17.67 -1.05 26.52
N ILE A 393 -16.76 -0.74 25.59
CA ILE A 393 -15.75 0.34 25.76
C ILE A 393 -16.46 1.69 25.95
N ILE A 394 -17.44 2.02 25.12
CA ILE A 394 -18.22 3.27 25.23
C ILE A 394 -18.93 3.33 26.58
N LYS A 395 -19.66 2.28 26.96
CA LYS A 395 -20.38 2.23 28.24
C LYS A 395 -19.43 2.46 29.43
N ARG A 396 -18.25 1.85 29.40
CA ARG A 396 -17.23 2.01 30.45
C ARG A 396 -16.59 3.41 30.44
N ALA A 397 -16.38 4.01 29.28
CA ALA A 397 -15.89 5.37 29.16
C ALA A 397 -16.91 6.38 29.71
N GLN A 398 -18.21 6.21 29.41
CA GLN A 398 -19.30 7.06 29.90
C GLN A 398 -19.49 6.97 31.42
N MET A 399 -19.46 5.76 32.00
CA MET A 399 -19.58 5.58 33.45
C MET A 399 -18.48 6.34 34.23
N LYS A 400 -17.28 6.47 33.65
CA LYS A 400 -16.18 7.24 34.25
C LYS A 400 -16.42 8.75 34.21
N SER A 401 -17.05 9.27 33.16
CA SER A 401 -17.42 10.70 33.06
C SER A 401 -18.40 11.13 34.16
N MET A 402 -19.21 10.20 34.67
CA MET A 402 -20.17 10.44 35.76
C MET A 402 -19.57 10.24 37.17
N GLN A 403 -18.39 9.62 37.29
CA GLN A 403 -17.79 9.23 38.57
C GLN A 403 -16.41 9.86 38.79
N MET A 404 -16.26 11.13 38.37
CA MET A 404 -15.03 11.92 38.47
C MET A 404 -14.75 12.49 39.88
N LEU A 405 -15.22 11.83 40.95
CA LEU A 405 -15.03 12.30 42.33
C LEU A 405 -14.52 11.23 43.33
N TYR A 406 -14.38 9.93 42.96
CA TYR A 406 -14.18 8.89 43.99
C TYR A 406 -12.97 7.95 43.88
N PHE A 407 -12.08 8.05 42.88
CA PHE A 407 -11.02 7.02 42.74
C PHE A 407 -9.62 7.57 42.47
N CYS A 408 -9.00 8.10 43.53
CA CYS A 408 -7.55 8.29 43.63
C CYS A 408 -6.80 6.94 43.83
N VAL A 409 -7.52 5.80 43.95
CA VAL A 409 -6.95 4.55 44.49
C VAL A 409 -6.55 3.49 43.46
N LEU A 410 -6.87 3.59 42.15
CA LEU A 410 -6.48 2.54 41.17
C LEU A 410 -5.95 3.10 39.83
N GLY A 411 -4.75 3.66 39.84
CA GLY A 411 -4.06 4.15 38.62
C GLY A 411 -3.96 3.12 37.49
N LEU A 412 -3.92 1.81 37.81
CA LEU A 412 -3.85 0.73 36.83
C LEU A 412 -5.12 0.62 35.94
N PHE A 413 -6.29 0.98 36.46
CA PHE A 413 -7.56 0.90 35.73
C PHE A 413 -7.74 2.08 34.76
N VAL A 414 -7.24 3.26 35.12
CA VAL A 414 -7.25 4.46 34.28
C VAL A 414 -6.40 4.27 33.03
N VAL A 415 -5.20 3.71 33.20
CA VAL A 415 -4.26 3.40 32.13
C VAL A 415 -4.83 2.37 31.14
N PHE A 416 -5.60 1.39 31.63
CA PHE A 416 -6.25 0.40 30.76
C PHE A 416 -7.36 1.02 29.89
N ILE A 417 -8.18 1.93 30.45
CA ILE A 417 -9.23 2.62 29.68
C ILE A 417 -8.61 3.54 28.61
N LEU A 418 -7.51 4.23 28.92
CA LEU A 418 -6.77 5.07 27.97
C LEU A 418 -6.44 4.31 26.67
N GLN A 419 -5.86 3.12 26.81
CA GLN A 419 -5.48 2.27 25.69
C GLN A 419 -6.69 1.87 24.83
N LEU A 420 -7.80 1.51 25.47
CA LEU A 420 -9.02 1.10 24.78
C LEU A 420 -9.66 2.25 24.00
N VAL A 421 -9.68 3.46 24.57
CA VAL A 421 -10.19 4.65 23.89
C VAL A 421 -9.33 5.00 22.68
N TYR A 422 -8.00 4.91 22.80
CA TYR A 422 -7.10 5.08 21.66
C TYR A 422 -7.40 4.08 20.53
N HIS A 423 -7.52 2.78 20.83
CA HIS A 423 -7.81 1.79 19.80
C HIS A 423 -9.20 1.94 19.18
N ALA A 424 -10.18 2.42 19.95
CA ALA A 424 -11.53 2.73 19.47
C ALA A 424 -11.52 3.92 18.49
N LEU A 425 -10.82 5.01 18.81
CA LEU A 425 -10.66 6.16 17.91
C LEU A 425 -9.88 5.79 16.65
N GLN A 426 -8.82 4.99 16.80
CA GLN A 426 -8.05 4.50 15.65
C GLN A 426 -8.89 3.60 14.74
N LEU A 427 -9.75 2.74 15.32
CA LEU A 427 -10.68 1.92 14.56
C LEU A 427 -11.68 2.77 13.77
N LEU A 428 -12.20 3.84 14.39
CA LEU A 428 -13.09 4.78 13.70
C LEU A 428 -12.38 5.47 12.53
N ALA A 429 -11.14 5.93 12.72
CA ALA A 429 -10.35 6.56 11.67
C ALA A 429 -10.08 5.59 10.50
N TYR A 430 -9.68 4.35 10.77
CA TYR A 430 -9.52 3.33 9.73
C TYR A 430 -10.83 2.95 9.05
N SER A 431 -11.96 2.99 9.76
CA SER A 431 -13.28 2.73 9.18
C SER A 431 -13.67 3.82 8.18
N VAL A 432 -13.50 5.10 8.55
CA VAL A 432 -13.71 6.23 7.64
C VAL A 432 -12.80 6.10 6.41
N LEU A 433 -11.52 5.84 6.62
CA LEU A 433 -10.55 5.70 5.54
C LEU A 433 -10.89 4.56 4.57
N ALA A 434 -11.27 3.40 5.09
CA ALA A 434 -11.67 2.24 4.30
C ALA A 434 -13.00 2.43 3.56
N ILE A 435 -13.95 3.20 4.14
CA ILE A 435 -15.20 3.56 3.46
C ILE A 435 -14.91 4.43 2.24
N LEU A 436 -13.98 5.38 2.36
CA LEU A 436 -13.64 6.30 1.27
C LEU A 436 -12.85 5.63 0.13
N ILE A 437 -11.98 4.69 0.46
CA ILE A 437 -11.08 4.02 -0.48
C ILE A 437 -11.02 2.52 -0.15
N MET A 438 -11.56 1.69 -1.05
CA MET A 438 -11.62 0.23 -0.93
C MET A 438 -10.28 -0.42 -0.57
N ARG A 439 -9.21 -0.01 -1.23
CA ARG A 439 -7.85 -0.53 -1.02
C ARG A 439 -7.34 -0.35 0.42
N LEU A 440 -7.88 0.60 1.18
CA LEU A 440 -7.46 0.90 2.56
C LEU A 440 -8.15 0.03 3.62
N LYS A 441 -9.04 -0.90 3.22
CA LYS A 441 -9.58 -1.93 4.13
C LYS A 441 -8.49 -2.83 4.73
N LEU A 442 -7.31 -2.90 4.10
CA LEU A 442 -6.08 -3.51 4.62
C LEU A 442 -5.71 -3.05 6.05
N PHE A 443 -6.07 -1.83 6.45
CA PHE A 443 -5.84 -1.34 7.82
C PHE A 443 -7.01 -1.64 8.76
N LEU A 444 -8.24 -1.56 8.23
CA LEU A 444 -9.45 -1.80 9.00
C LEU A 444 -9.56 -3.25 9.47
N THR A 445 -9.49 -4.22 8.56
CA THR A 445 -9.77 -5.63 8.87
C THR A 445 -8.83 -6.21 9.92
N PRO A 446 -7.49 -6.04 9.80
CA PRO A 446 -6.59 -6.61 10.80
C PRO A 446 -6.69 -5.89 12.15
N HIS A 447 -7.02 -4.59 12.17
CA HIS A 447 -7.31 -3.87 13.42
C HIS A 447 -8.61 -4.36 14.07
N LEU A 448 -9.64 -4.71 13.30
CA LEU A 448 -10.83 -5.42 13.80
C LEU A 448 -10.45 -6.78 14.43
N CYS A 449 -9.55 -7.55 13.80
CA CYS A 449 -9.06 -8.82 14.36
C CYS A 449 -8.29 -8.64 15.68
N VAL A 450 -7.53 -7.55 15.82
CA VAL A 450 -6.87 -7.20 17.09
C VAL A 450 -7.91 -6.80 18.14
N MET A 451 -8.90 -5.99 17.79
CA MET A 451 -9.98 -5.60 18.70
C MET A 451 -10.83 -6.79 19.15
N ALA A 452 -11.02 -7.80 18.30
CA ALA A 452 -11.70 -9.03 18.66
C ALA A 452 -11.00 -9.79 19.81
N SER A 453 -9.68 -9.64 20.00
CA SER A 453 -8.95 -10.24 21.13
C SER A 453 -9.46 -9.77 22.49
N LEU A 454 -10.02 -8.56 22.58
CA LEU A 454 -10.54 -7.97 23.80
C LEU A 454 -11.74 -8.72 24.36
N LEU A 455 -12.40 -9.57 23.56
CA LEU A 455 -13.38 -10.55 24.04
C LEU A 455 -12.80 -11.43 25.16
N CYS A 456 -11.50 -11.73 25.10
CA CYS A 456 -10.80 -12.53 26.12
C CYS A 456 -10.35 -11.71 27.34
N SER A 457 -10.57 -10.40 27.37
CA SER A 457 -10.08 -9.53 28.44
C SER A 457 -10.92 -9.66 29.70
N LYS A 458 -10.30 -10.17 30.78
CA LYS A 458 -10.92 -10.25 32.11
C LYS A 458 -11.33 -8.89 32.66
N GLN A 459 -10.59 -7.84 32.30
CA GLN A 459 -10.87 -6.49 32.79
C GLN A 459 -12.15 -5.94 32.18
N LEU A 460 -12.46 -6.23 30.90
CA LEU A 460 -13.69 -5.81 30.22
C LEU A 460 -14.90 -6.68 30.55
N PHE A 461 -14.73 -8.00 30.54
CA PHE A 461 -15.83 -8.97 30.70
C PHE A 461 -15.84 -9.68 32.05
N GLY A 462 -15.20 -9.11 33.08
CA GLY A 462 -15.13 -9.69 34.43
C GLY A 462 -16.48 -10.12 35.00
N TRP A 463 -17.54 -9.31 34.83
CA TRP A 463 -18.90 -9.65 35.25
C TRP A 463 -19.46 -10.91 34.57
N LEU A 464 -19.16 -11.10 33.28
CA LEU A 464 -19.62 -12.25 32.50
C LEU A 464 -18.82 -13.50 32.86
N PHE A 465 -17.51 -13.33 33.08
CA PHE A 465 -16.61 -14.43 33.45
C PHE A 465 -16.75 -14.89 34.91
N CYS A 466 -17.41 -14.12 35.77
CA CYS A 466 -17.85 -14.61 37.07
C CYS A 466 -19.01 -15.63 36.97
N LYS A 467 -19.81 -15.58 35.89
CA LYS A 467 -20.97 -16.47 35.68
C LYS A 467 -20.66 -17.67 34.79
N ILE A 468 -19.80 -17.49 33.78
CA ILE A 468 -19.46 -18.50 32.77
C ILE A 468 -17.93 -18.64 32.70
N GLN A 469 -17.42 -19.86 32.58
CA GLN A 469 -15.99 -20.06 32.39
C GLN A 469 -15.52 -19.34 31.11
N PRO A 470 -14.53 -18.43 31.18
CA PRO A 470 -14.10 -17.59 30.06
C PRO A 470 -13.66 -18.42 28.84
N LYS A 471 -13.05 -19.58 29.09
CA LYS A 471 -12.60 -20.49 28.04
C LYS A 471 -13.78 -21.00 27.21
N THR A 472 -14.85 -21.47 27.85
CA THR A 472 -16.02 -22.05 27.18
C THR A 472 -16.71 -21.05 26.27
N LEU A 473 -16.90 -19.81 26.74
CA LEU A 473 -17.51 -18.75 25.93
C LEU A 473 -16.65 -18.40 24.71
N VAL A 474 -15.34 -18.23 24.90
CA VAL A 474 -14.42 -17.90 23.80
C VAL A 474 -14.35 -19.04 22.78
N PHE A 475 -14.29 -20.30 23.23
CA PHE A 475 -14.30 -21.45 22.32
C PHE A 475 -15.63 -21.59 21.57
N ALA A 476 -16.77 -21.33 22.20
CA ALA A 476 -18.06 -21.34 21.53
C ALA A 476 -18.15 -20.28 20.42
N ILE A 477 -17.69 -19.05 20.70
CA ILE A 477 -17.67 -17.97 19.70
C ILE A 477 -16.69 -18.32 18.57
N LEU A 478 -15.49 -18.83 18.89
CA LEU A 478 -14.53 -19.27 17.87
C LEU A 478 -15.07 -20.42 17.01
N ALA A 479 -15.82 -21.36 17.58
CA ALA A 479 -16.44 -22.45 16.82
C ALA A 479 -17.48 -21.91 15.83
N LEU A 480 -18.30 -20.93 16.24
CA LEU A 480 -19.25 -20.28 15.33
C LEU A 480 -18.53 -19.50 14.22
N MET A 481 -17.45 -18.79 14.53
CA MET A 481 -16.62 -18.10 13.53
C MET A 481 -15.98 -19.07 12.53
N ALA A 482 -15.61 -20.27 13.00
CA ALA A 482 -14.94 -21.28 12.19
C ALA A 482 -15.84 -21.90 11.12
N ILE A 483 -17.18 -21.88 11.27
CA ILE A 483 -18.11 -22.46 10.27
C ILE A 483 -17.93 -21.74 8.93
N GLU A 484 -18.18 -20.43 8.90
CA GLU A 484 -17.99 -19.63 7.69
C GLU A 484 -16.49 -19.43 7.38
N GLY A 485 -15.66 -19.28 8.41
CA GLY A 485 -14.22 -19.05 8.25
C GLY A 485 -13.48 -20.19 7.57
N SER A 486 -13.86 -21.45 7.87
CA SER A 486 -13.29 -22.62 7.21
C SER A 486 -13.78 -22.77 5.76
N ALA A 487 -15.04 -22.46 5.48
CA ALA A 487 -15.58 -22.43 4.12
C ALA A 487 -14.85 -21.40 3.24
N ASN A 488 -14.55 -20.22 3.78
CA ASN A 488 -13.74 -19.21 3.09
C ASN A 488 -12.34 -19.72 2.76
N LEU A 489 -11.65 -20.32 3.74
CA LEU A 489 -10.30 -20.87 3.56
C LEU A 489 -10.29 -22.00 2.53
N GLN A 490 -11.28 -22.89 2.58
CA GLN A 490 -11.40 -23.99 1.62
C GLN A 490 -11.66 -23.47 0.21
N THR A 491 -12.51 -22.44 0.06
CA THR A 491 -12.72 -21.79 -1.23
C THR A 491 -11.42 -21.21 -1.77
N GLN A 492 -10.61 -20.55 -0.92
CA GLN A 492 -9.32 -20.00 -1.32
C GLN A 492 -8.28 -21.06 -1.70
N TRP A 493 -8.19 -22.17 -0.95
CA TRP A 493 -7.28 -23.26 -1.28
C TRP A 493 -7.66 -24.01 -2.55
N ASN A 494 -8.96 -24.05 -2.87
CA ASN A 494 -9.47 -24.74 -4.06
C ASN A 494 -9.35 -23.90 -5.34
N ILE A 495 -8.92 -22.64 -5.27
CA ILE A 495 -8.62 -21.85 -6.47
C ILE A 495 -7.44 -22.51 -7.16
N MET A 496 -7.63 -23.05 -8.36
CA MET A 496 -6.56 -23.61 -9.20
C MET A 496 -6.49 -22.75 -10.46
N GLY A 497 -5.56 -21.81 -10.49
CA GLY A 497 -5.32 -20.90 -11.61
C GLY A 497 -3.95 -21.15 -12.24
N GLU A 498 -3.83 -20.76 -13.50
CA GLU A 498 -2.57 -20.81 -14.25
C GLU A 498 -2.37 -19.44 -14.92
N PHE A 499 -1.18 -18.85 -14.74
CA PHE A 499 -0.87 -17.60 -15.42
C PHE A 499 -0.54 -17.86 -16.89
N SER A 500 -1.30 -17.24 -17.80
CA SER A 500 -0.99 -17.25 -19.23
C SER A 500 -1.31 -15.91 -19.86
N ASN A 501 -0.34 -15.36 -20.59
CA ASN A 501 -0.51 -14.13 -21.39
C ASN A 501 0.36 -14.18 -22.66
N LEU A 502 0.03 -15.10 -23.57
CA LEU A 502 0.74 -15.29 -24.84
C LEU A 502 0.86 -13.98 -25.67
N PRO A 503 -0.17 -13.13 -25.80
CA PRO A 503 -0.04 -11.89 -26.57
C PRO A 503 1.00 -10.92 -25.99
N GLN A 504 1.17 -10.90 -24.67
CA GLN A 504 2.19 -10.06 -24.06
C GLN A 504 3.59 -10.67 -24.21
N GLU A 505 3.69 -12.00 -24.17
CA GLU A 505 4.93 -12.74 -24.39
C GLU A 505 5.51 -12.46 -25.79
N GLU A 506 4.69 -12.66 -26.83
CA GLU A 506 5.06 -12.41 -28.22
C GLU A 506 5.52 -10.97 -28.44
N LEU A 507 4.83 -10.00 -27.82
CA LEU A 507 5.19 -8.59 -27.88
C LEU A 507 6.60 -8.35 -27.28
N LEU A 508 6.87 -8.91 -26.10
CA LEU A 508 8.15 -8.71 -25.41
C LEU A 508 9.30 -9.40 -26.14
N GLU A 509 9.07 -10.59 -26.69
CA GLU A 509 10.04 -11.28 -27.54
C GLU A 509 10.33 -10.50 -28.83
N TRP A 510 9.30 -10.00 -29.50
CA TRP A 510 9.45 -9.16 -30.68
C TRP A 510 10.26 -7.89 -30.36
N ILE A 511 10.00 -7.23 -29.23
CA ILE A 511 10.77 -6.04 -28.81
C ILE A 511 12.26 -6.41 -28.63
N LYS A 512 12.56 -7.55 -28.00
CA LYS A 512 13.96 -8.00 -27.78
C LYS A 512 14.71 -8.22 -29.09
N VAL A 513 14.07 -8.87 -30.07
CA VAL A 513 14.71 -9.30 -31.32
C VAL A 513 14.74 -8.18 -32.38
N ASN A 514 13.65 -7.41 -32.50
CA ASN A 514 13.44 -6.53 -33.65
C ASN A 514 13.72 -5.05 -33.37
N THR A 515 14.06 -4.67 -32.13
CA THR A 515 14.29 -3.26 -31.76
C THR A 515 15.67 -3.04 -31.13
N ARG A 516 16.23 -1.85 -31.37
CA ARG A 516 17.51 -1.43 -30.80
C ARG A 516 17.39 -1.19 -29.29
N GLN A 517 18.50 -1.31 -28.58
CA GLN A 517 18.56 -1.13 -27.11
C GLN A 517 18.17 0.28 -26.65
N ASP A 518 18.39 1.30 -27.48
CA ASP A 518 18.06 2.70 -27.25
C ASP A 518 16.64 3.09 -27.71
N ALA A 519 15.84 2.13 -28.22
CA ALA A 519 14.50 2.41 -28.70
C ALA A 519 13.54 2.77 -27.56
N VAL A 520 12.91 3.94 -27.68
CA VAL A 520 12.02 4.49 -26.65
C VAL A 520 10.58 4.09 -26.89
N PHE A 521 9.94 3.53 -25.85
CA PHE A 521 8.55 3.07 -25.88
C PHE A 521 7.61 3.94 -25.04
N ALA A 522 6.37 4.08 -25.52
CA ALA A 522 5.25 4.66 -24.77
C ALA A 522 3.98 3.82 -24.95
N GLY A 523 3.08 3.84 -23.97
CA GLY A 523 1.83 3.09 -24.02
C GLY A 523 1.12 3.07 -22.67
N ALA A 524 0.28 2.08 -22.43
CA ALA A 524 -0.37 1.97 -21.13
C ALA A 524 0.65 1.71 -20.02
N MET A 525 0.45 2.32 -18.86
CA MET A 525 1.36 2.21 -17.72
C MET A 525 1.71 0.76 -17.32
N PRO A 526 0.74 -0.20 -17.25
CA PRO A 526 1.05 -1.59 -16.90
C PRO A 526 2.03 -2.25 -17.87
N THR A 527 1.83 -2.02 -19.16
CA THR A 527 2.64 -2.62 -20.23
C THR A 527 4.04 -2.01 -20.28
N MET A 528 4.18 -0.71 -20.03
CA MET A 528 5.49 -0.07 -19.95
C MET A 528 6.35 -0.65 -18.81
N ALA A 529 5.75 -1.00 -17.67
CA ALA A 529 6.48 -1.67 -16.59
C ALA A 529 7.02 -3.05 -17.02
N SER A 530 6.22 -3.83 -17.75
CA SER A 530 6.65 -5.13 -18.30
C SER A 530 7.71 -4.98 -19.39
N VAL A 531 7.58 -3.99 -20.29
CA VAL A 531 8.60 -3.69 -21.31
C VAL A 531 9.92 -3.36 -20.65
N LYS A 532 9.94 -2.47 -19.66
CA LYS A 532 11.16 -2.13 -18.93
C LYS A 532 11.76 -3.35 -18.23
N LEU A 533 10.96 -4.11 -17.49
CA LEU A 533 11.43 -5.27 -16.74
C LEU A 533 12.08 -6.34 -17.64
N SER A 534 11.39 -6.72 -18.72
CA SER A 534 11.79 -7.87 -19.52
C SER A 534 12.76 -7.50 -20.65
N THR A 535 12.74 -6.25 -21.14
CA THR A 535 13.54 -5.85 -22.31
C THR A 535 14.58 -4.77 -22.02
N LEU A 536 14.54 -4.14 -20.83
CA LEU A 536 15.41 -3.03 -20.41
C LEU A 536 15.43 -1.85 -21.41
N ARG A 537 14.38 -1.71 -22.22
CA ARG A 537 14.21 -0.57 -23.14
C ARG A 537 13.78 0.68 -22.37
N PRO A 538 14.22 1.88 -22.80
CA PRO A 538 13.72 3.13 -22.24
C PRO A 538 12.21 3.28 -22.43
N ILE A 539 11.53 3.74 -21.38
CA ILE A 539 10.09 4.02 -21.35
C ILE A 539 9.84 5.50 -20.99
N VAL A 540 8.72 6.04 -21.48
CA VAL A 540 8.35 7.45 -21.28
C VAL A 540 7.43 7.66 -20.07
N ASN A 541 6.61 6.67 -19.75
CA ASN A 541 5.61 6.71 -18.69
C ASN A 541 5.51 5.38 -17.95
N HIS A 542 5.06 5.40 -16.70
CA HIS A 542 5.02 4.21 -15.83
C HIS A 542 3.90 4.30 -14.76
N PRO A 543 3.58 3.19 -14.04
CA PRO A 543 2.45 3.12 -13.10
C PRO A 543 2.49 4.05 -11.89
N HIS A 544 3.67 4.49 -11.45
CA HIS A 544 3.80 5.41 -10.32
C HIS A 544 3.42 6.84 -10.71
N TYR A 545 2.12 7.18 -10.64
CA TYR A 545 1.47 8.40 -11.16
C TYR A 545 1.41 9.58 -10.17
N GLU A 546 2.26 9.62 -9.15
CA GLU A 546 2.18 10.61 -8.07
C GLU A 546 2.76 11.98 -8.45
N ASP A 547 3.82 12.00 -9.26
CA ASP A 547 4.51 13.23 -9.66
C ASP A 547 3.75 14.04 -10.71
N ALA A 548 3.70 15.36 -10.54
CA ALA A 548 3.00 16.26 -11.47
C ALA A 548 3.58 16.24 -12.91
N GLY A 549 4.91 16.18 -13.07
CA GLY A 549 5.56 16.13 -14.37
C GLY A 549 5.26 14.84 -15.13
N LEU A 550 5.28 13.71 -14.44
CA LEU A 550 4.91 12.42 -15.02
C LEU A 550 3.43 12.36 -15.38
N ARG A 551 2.53 12.93 -14.56
CA ARG A 551 1.10 13.03 -14.89
C ARG A 551 0.90 13.76 -16.21
N ALA A 552 1.56 14.91 -16.40
CA ALA A 552 1.51 15.66 -17.64
C ALA A 552 2.01 14.84 -18.85
N ARG A 553 3.12 14.12 -18.70
CA ARG A 553 3.67 13.24 -19.75
C ARG A 553 2.73 12.09 -20.08
N THR A 554 2.18 11.44 -19.06
CA THR A 554 1.29 10.31 -19.23
C THR A 554 -0.03 10.74 -19.86
N LYS A 555 -0.53 11.94 -19.52
CA LYS A 555 -1.66 12.57 -20.22
C LYS A 555 -1.37 12.70 -21.72
N VAL A 556 -0.19 13.17 -22.11
CA VAL A 556 0.20 13.20 -23.54
C VAL A 556 0.20 11.80 -24.16
N VAL A 557 0.76 10.79 -23.50
CA VAL A 557 0.76 9.39 -23.99
C VAL A 557 -0.67 8.88 -24.18
N TYR A 558 -1.55 9.10 -23.21
CA TYR A 558 -2.94 8.65 -23.25
C TYR A 558 -3.81 9.46 -24.22
N SER A 559 -3.32 10.57 -24.79
CA SER A 559 -4.04 11.32 -25.83
C SER A 559 -4.29 10.48 -27.09
N MET A 560 -3.59 9.36 -27.29
CA MET A 560 -3.90 8.38 -28.33
C MET A 560 -5.31 7.78 -28.20
N TYR A 561 -5.84 7.71 -26.97
CA TYR A 561 -7.20 7.23 -26.69
C TYR A 561 -8.26 8.34 -26.72
N SER A 562 -7.85 9.59 -26.97
CA SER A 562 -8.76 10.72 -27.14
C SER A 562 -9.39 10.75 -28.54
N ARG A 563 -10.18 11.79 -28.81
CA ARG A 563 -10.78 12.08 -30.13
C ARG A 563 -10.00 13.14 -30.93
N LYS A 564 -8.75 13.42 -30.54
CA LYS A 564 -7.87 14.40 -31.19
C LYS A 564 -7.39 13.92 -32.57
N PRO A 565 -7.01 14.85 -33.46
CA PRO A 565 -6.45 14.48 -34.76
C PRO A 565 -5.08 13.79 -34.61
N ALA A 566 -4.85 12.73 -35.39
CA ALA A 566 -3.62 11.94 -35.37
C ALA A 566 -2.34 12.77 -35.54
N LYS A 567 -2.38 13.84 -36.34
CA LYS A 567 -1.25 14.75 -36.59
C LYS A 567 -0.78 15.47 -35.30
N GLU A 568 -1.72 15.89 -34.46
CA GLU A 568 -1.42 16.57 -33.20
C GLU A 568 -0.78 15.59 -32.21
N VAL A 569 -1.40 14.42 -32.03
CA VAL A 569 -0.88 13.37 -31.14
C VAL A 569 0.51 12.91 -31.56
N LYS A 570 0.76 12.71 -32.86
CA LYS A 570 2.09 12.39 -33.40
C LYS A 570 3.13 13.43 -32.98
N ARG A 571 2.83 14.73 -33.14
CA ARG A 571 3.75 15.82 -32.80
C ARG A 571 4.11 15.81 -31.32
N GLU A 572 3.13 15.63 -30.43
CA GLU A 572 3.39 15.59 -28.99
C GLU A 572 4.19 14.35 -28.57
N LEU A 573 3.95 13.18 -29.19
CA LEU A 573 4.76 11.98 -28.95
C LEU A 573 6.21 12.15 -29.43
N ILE A 574 6.44 12.85 -30.55
CA ILE A 574 7.79 13.17 -31.03
C ILE A 574 8.52 14.10 -30.05
N LYS A 575 7.83 15.10 -29.47
CA LYS A 575 8.42 15.98 -28.44
C LYS A 575 8.89 15.21 -27.21
N LEU A 576 8.21 14.11 -26.86
CA LEU A 576 8.63 13.21 -25.77
C LEU A 576 9.75 12.23 -26.17
N GLY A 577 10.19 12.24 -27.43
CA GLY A 577 11.25 11.36 -27.92
C GLY A 577 10.82 9.91 -28.19
N VAL A 578 9.52 9.64 -28.28
CA VAL A 578 8.97 8.29 -28.48
C VAL A 578 9.33 7.77 -29.87
N ASN A 579 9.79 6.51 -29.96
CA ASN A 579 10.04 5.85 -31.26
C ASN A 579 8.93 4.86 -31.60
N TYR A 580 8.42 4.14 -30.59
CA TYR A 580 7.39 3.13 -30.73
C TYR A 580 6.27 3.38 -29.72
N TYR A 581 5.02 3.36 -30.17
CA TYR A 581 3.83 3.43 -29.33
C TYR A 581 3.15 2.06 -29.30
N ILE A 582 2.87 1.54 -28.11
CA ILE A 582 2.14 0.28 -27.93
C ILE A 582 0.66 0.61 -27.69
N LEU A 583 -0.18 0.30 -28.68
CA LEU A 583 -1.61 0.47 -28.63
C LEU A 583 -2.27 -0.81 -28.11
N GLU A 584 -2.99 -0.69 -26.99
CA GLU A 584 -3.86 -1.74 -26.46
C GLU A 584 -5.30 -1.49 -26.92
N GLU A 585 -5.87 -2.44 -27.66
CA GLU A 585 -7.23 -2.30 -28.19
C GLU A 585 -8.29 -2.38 -27.08
N SER A 586 -8.02 -3.19 -26.05
CA SER A 586 -8.89 -3.33 -24.88
C SER A 586 -9.17 -1.99 -24.19
N LEU A 587 -8.19 -1.08 -24.08
CA LEU A 587 -8.37 0.25 -23.47
C LEU A 587 -9.22 1.21 -24.33
N CYS A 588 -9.32 0.96 -25.64
CA CYS A 588 -10.11 1.78 -26.55
C CYS A 588 -11.62 1.47 -26.43
N VAL A 589 -11.96 0.20 -26.15
CA VAL A 589 -13.34 -0.29 -26.14
C VAL A 589 -13.87 -0.54 -24.72
N SER A 590 -13.00 -0.84 -23.76
CA SER A 590 -13.40 -1.23 -22.41
C SER A 590 -14.18 -0.11 -21.71
N ARG A 591 -15.38 -0.48 -21.25
CA ARG A 591 -16.27 0.38 -20.48
C ARG A 591 -16.66 -0.34 -19.20
N LYS A 592 -15.95 -0.06 -18.10
CA LYS A 592 -16.25 -0.64 -16.78
C LYS A 592 -17.52 -0.04 -16.16
N LYS A 593 -17.70 1.27 -16.34
CA LYS A 593 -18.83 2.07 -15.83
C LYS A 593 -19.21 3.13 -16.88
N PRO A 594 -20.46 3.63 -16.88
CA PRO A 594 -20.83 4.75 -17.75
C PRO A 594 -19.99 6.00 -17.42
N GLY A 595 -19.37 6.61 -18.42
CA GLY A 595 -18.48 7.76 -18.25
C GLY A 595 -17.04 7.42 -17.84
N CYS A 596 -16.66 6.13 -17.88
CA CYS A 596 -15.34 5.64 -17.47
C CYS A 596 -14.60 4.88 -18.57
N SER A 597 -15.03 4.97 -19.83
CA SER A 597 -14.17 4.58 -20.96
C SER A 597 -13.09 5.64 -21.21
N MET A 598 -11.93 5.25 -21.73
CA MET A 598 -10.83 6.20 -21.98
C MET A 598 -11.23 7.38 -22.88
N PRO A 599 -12.02 7.19 -23.96
CA PRO A 599 -12.53 8.31 -24.75
C PRO A 599 -13.48 9.22 -23.95
N GLU A 600 -14.37 8.67 -23.12
CA GLU A 600 -15.30 9.47 -22.28
C GLU A 600 -14.54 10.30 -21.22
N ILE A 601 -13.47 9.75 -20.63
CA ILE A 601 -12.61 10.48 -19.68
C ILE A 601 -11.94 11.67 -20.40
N TRP A 602 -11.50 11.47 -21.64
CA TRP A 602 -10.93 12.54 -22.47
C TRP A 602 -11.95 13.58 -22.91
N ASP A 603 -13.21 13.20 -23.13
CA ASP A 603 -14.28 14.14 -23.52
C ASP A 603 -14.54 15.20 -22.44
N VAL A 604 -14.22 14.92 -21.16
CA VAL A 604 -14.29 15.91 -20.06
C VAL A 604 -13.17 16.95 -20.16
N GLU A 605 -11.99 16.53 -20.60
CA GLU A 605 -10.82 17.41 -20.74
C GLU A 605 -10.84 18.19 -22.06
N ASP A 606 -11.29 17.56 -23.14
CA ASP A 606 -11.32 18.12 -24.50
C ASP A 606 -12.75 18.05 -25.08
N PRO A 607 -13.67 18.91 -24.58
CA PRO A 607 -15.06 18.91 -25.03
C PRO A 607 -15.20 19.33 -26.51
N ALA A 608 -14.22 20.04 -27.06
CA ALA A 608 -14.25 20.51 -28.46
C ALA A 608 -14.18 19.36 -29.48
N ASN A 609 -13.55 18.23 -29.12
CA ASN A 609 -13.46 17.05 -29.95
C ASN A 609 -14.50 15.97 -29.59
N SER A 610 -15.40 16.26 -28.64
CA SER A 610 -16.48 15.35 -28.27
C SER A 610 -17.36 15.01 -29.48
N GLY A 611 -17.77 13.74 -29.59
CA GLY A 611 -18.61 13.24 -30.68
C GLY A 611 -17.86 12.72 -31.92
N LYS A 612 -16.55 13.00 -32.09
CA LYS A 612 -15.73 12.41 -33.16
C LYS A 612 -15.39 10.93 -32.88
N ILE A 613 -14.95 10.20 -33.90
CA ILE A 613 -14.48 8.82 -33.73
C ILE A 613 -13.18 8.83 -32.91
N PRO A 614 -13.03 7.99 -31.87
CA PRO A 614 -11.80 7.89 -31.09
C PRO A 614 -10.59 7.56 -31.95
N LEU A 615 -9.46 8.21 -31.69
CA LEU A 615 -8.23 8.04 -32.46
C LEU A 615 -7.71 6.60 -32.38
N CYS A 616 -7.80 5.97 -31.21
CA CYS A 616 -7.41 4.56 -31.05
C CYS A 616 -8.18 3.62 -32.00
N THR A 617 -9.46 3.87 -32.27
CA THR A 617 -10.25 3.09 -33.23
C THR A 617 -9.80 3.33 -34.66
N LEU A 618 -9.44 4.57 -35.00
CA LEU A 618 -8.87 4.90 -36.31
C LEU A 618 -7.53 4.20 -36.51
N MET A 619 -6.63 4.27 -35.52
CA MET A 619 -5.32 3.63 -35.55
C MET A 619 -5.39 2.10 -35.54
N SER A 620 -6.48 1.52 -35.00
CA SER A 620 -6.78 0.08 -35.11
C SER A 620 -7.25 -0.32 -36.52
N LYS A 621 -7.83 0.58 -37.30
CA LYS A 621 -8.24 0.30 -38.69
C LYS A 621 -7.15 0.62 -39.72
N ASP A 622 -6.67 1.86 -39.71
CA ASP A 622 -5.59 2.34 -40.57
C ASP A 622 -4.75 3.37 -39.82
N SER A 623 -3.47 3.05 -39.64
CA SER A 623 -2.51 3.89 -38.91
C SER A 623 -1.80 4.92 -39.81
N ARG A 624 -1.89 4.77 -41.13
CA ARG A 624 -1.22 5.65 -42.10
C ARG A 624 -1.99 6.96 -42.32
N PRO A 625 -1.33 8.05 -42.72
CA PRO A 625 0.12 8.21 -42.97
C PRO A 625 0.93 8.57 -41.70
N TYR A 626 0.29 8.73 -40.54
CA TYR A 626 0.93 9.31 -39.36
C TYR A 626 1.79 8.29 -38.59
N PHE A 627 1.36 7.04 -38.55
CA PHE A 627 2.03 5.94 -37.86
C PHE A 627 2.23 4.75 -38.81
N ILE A 628 3.21 3.90 -38.51
CA ILE A 628 3.48 2.68 -39.27
C ILE A 628 3.34 1.49 -38.33
N THR A 629 2.35 0.64 -38.57
CA THR A 629 2.21 -0.63 -37.84
C THR A 629 3.40 -1.54 -38.17
N VAL A 630 4.14 -1.98 -37.15
CA VAL A 630 5.33 -2.85 -37.29
C VAL A 630 5.18 -4.20 -36.60
N PHE A 631 4.21 -4.32 -35.69
CA PHE A 631 3.83 -5.55 -35.03
C PHE A 631 2.35 -5.47 -34.66
N GLU A 632 1.66 -6.61 -34.73
CA GLU A 632 0.26 -6.73 -34.40
C GLU A 632 -0.03 -8.16 -33.93
N ASN A 633 -0.73 -8.27 -32.81
CA ASN A 633 -1.33 -9.51 -32.35
C ASN A 633 -2.73 -9.26 -31.77
N SER A 634 -3.31 -10.25 -31.11
CA SER A 634 -4.71 -10.23 -30.66
C SER A 634 -5.08 -9.11 -29.67
N ASN A 635 -4.09 -8.49 -28.99
CA ASN A 635 -4.37 -7.46 -27.97
C ASN A 635 -3.47 -6.21 -28.12
N TYR A 636 -2.30 -6.34 -28.75
CA TYR A 636 -1.30 -5.29 -28.86
C TYR A 636 -0.97 -4.98 -30.32
N ARG A 637 -0.84 -3.68 -30.60
CA ARG A 637 -0.30 -3.19 -31.87
C ARG A 637 0.84 -2.21 -31.61
N VAL A 638 2.00 -2.45 -32.23
CA VAL A 638 3.15 -1.54 -32.12
C VAL A 638 3.18 -0.61 -33.32
N LEU A 639 3.08 0.67 -33.03
CA LEU A 639 3.08 1.76 -33.99
C LEU A 639 4.43 2.46 -33.97
N LYS A 640 5.20 2.35 -35.05
CA LYS A 640 6.43 3.12 -35.24
C LYS A 640 6.08 4.55 -35.63
N ILE A 641 6.72 5.51 -34.97
CA ILE A 641 6.55 6.93 -35.25
C ILE A 641 7.64 7.35 -36.24
N PRO A 642 7.30 7.66 -37.52
CA PRO A 642 8.29 8.16 -38.46
C PRO A 642 8.74 9.55 -38.01
N LYS A 643 10.07 9.70 -37.86
CA LYS A 643 10.72 11.00 -37.64
C LYS A 643 10.42 11.90 -38.84
N GLU A 644 10.11 13.17 -38.57
CA GLU A 644 9.90 14.17 -39.63
C GLU A 644 11.17 14.41 -40.44
#